data_AF-A0A7S9KQI0-F1
#
_entry.id   AF-A0A7S9KQI0-F1
#
_cell.length_a   1.000
_cell.length_b   1.000
_cell.length_c   1.000
_cell.angle_alpha   90.00
_cell.angle_beta   90.00
_cell.angle_gamma   90.00
#
_symmetry.space_group_name_H-M   'P 1'
#
loop_
_entity.id
_entity.type
_entity.pdbx_description
1 polymer ?
#
loop_
_entity_poly.entity_id
_entity_poly.type
_entity_poly.pdbx_seq_one_letter_code
_entity_poly.pdbx_strand_id
1 'polypeptide(L)'
;MKQEESPSQASQATQATQASASVQSTNPGQGQGQGQGQGHQANCAPTAHIAIVGAGPRGTSTLERLCSSASPPSGLKAQIVVHVIDPYPPGPGRVWRTEQSPQLLMNTVTSQVTLFTDSSVACDGPVRPGASLYEWAQEMQPQLQLGPDDYPTRAQYGRYLEWVFEETVRTAPSHVTVQTHRAQAIQLDDAPDGSQTITLSTGQTVSGLAAVVLAQGHLPLRLNSQLRQLTMFAAKNRLRYLSPSNPADADLSGIEPGEIVVLRGLGLNFFDYMTLFTTGRGGKFTRSAADVLLYHPSGNEPRLFAGSRRGIPYHARGDNEKGAFGRHIPILLTEEVIDSFNRQAKTPTPPDFKEDIWPYVRKEVEVVYYETLLRARRHGTSLKTAPTMDFRSRFLSAPHGSRQEDQVLQEFNISKTERWSWERLQRPQGRRSFDTPRQWRDWLLNYLRQDAAEATRGNVNSPLKAALDVMRDIRNELRLIVDHHGVKGSSYQDHLDQWYTPLNAFLSIGPPRHRIEEMTALIEAGILDVLGPRIHVVAQDGVWVAQSLDIHNWVVHATTLIEARLPHPSLRQTSDDLLAHLFHSGQCRPHVLDGYETGAIDITPSPYRTIDMQGKVHQKRFALGVPTEGVHWVTAAGARPGVNSVTLRDADDVARAALEAALTKLH
;
A
#
# COMPACT_ATOMS: atom_id res chain seq x y z
N MET A 1 49.71 -29.73 26.38
CA MET A 1 49.47 -30.80 27.37
C MET A 1 48.13 -31.40 27.05
N LYS A 2 48.14 -32.64 26.52
CA LYS A 2 47.13 -33.74 26.51
C LYS A 2 45.64 -33.37 26.41
N GLN A 3 44.78 -33.95 25.58
CA GLN A 3 44.77 -35.11 24.64
C GLN A 3 43.43 -34.92 23.84
N GLU A 4 43.37 -35.07 22.51
CA GLU A 4 43.00 -36.30 21.75
C GLU A 4 41.68 -36.95 22.24
N GLU A 5 40.65 -37.22 21.43
CA GLU A 5 40.63 -37.98 20.16
C GLU A 5 39.48 -37.57 19.21
N SER A 6 39.68 -37.86 17.92
CA SER A 6 38.68 -37.84 16.81
C SER A 6 38.17 -39.29 16.52
N PRO A 7 37.75 -39.69 15.29
CA PRO A 7 36.35 -39.73 14.82
C PRO A 7 35.92 -41.11 14.19
N SER A 8 34.62 -41.36 13.94
CA SER A 8 34.16 -42.32 12.89
C SER A 8 32.65 -42.17 12.64
N GLN A 9 32.20 -41.73 11.46
CA GLN A 9 31.89 -42.49 10.23
C GLN A 9 30.59 -43.36 10.24
N ALA A 10 29.84 -43.15 9.14
CA ALA A 10 28.99 -44.08 8.38
C ALA A 10 27.48 -44.22 8.72
N SER A 11 26.68 -43.63 7.84
CA SER A 11 25.67 -44.26 6.95
C SER A 11 24.68 -45.27 7.54
N GLN A 12 23.38 -44.99 7.44
CA GLN A 12 22.43 -45.78 6.63
C GLN A 12 21.01 -45.18 6.65
N ALA A 13 20.36 -45.26 5.49
CA ALA A 13 18.99 -44.86 5.22
C ALA A 13 18.00 -46.00 5.52
N THR A 14 16.79 -45.69 6.01
CA THR A 14 15.54 -46.45 5.80
C THR A 14 14.36 -45.56 6.20
N GLN A 15 13.59 -44.99 5.27
CA GLN A 15 12.27 -45.46 4.79
C GLN A 15 11.30 -45.94 5.90
N ALA A 16 10.21 -45.18 6.10
CA ALA A 16 8.90 -45.61 6.62
C ALA A 16 8.00 -44.37 6.79
N THR A 17 6.72 -44.28 6.41
CA THR A 17 5.85 -45.02 5.50
C THR A 17 4.59 -44.14 5.36
N GLN A 18 4.07 -44.03 4.14
CA GLN A 18 2.73 -43.48 3.88
C GLN A 18 1.66 -44.43 4.45
N ALA A 19 0.63 -43.89 5.08
CA ALA A 19 -0.58 -44.63 5.43
C ALA A 19 -1.81 -43.87 4.90
N SER A 20 -2.16 -44.22 3.67
CA SER A 20 -3.43 -43.96 3.00
C SER A 20 -4.50 -44.90 3.56
N ALA A 21 -5.61 -44.34 4.06
CA ALA A 21 -6.79 -45.11 4.44
C ALA A 21 -7.85 -45.00 3.33
N SER A 22 -7.84 -45.99 2.45
CA SER A 22 -8.93 -46.34 1.54
C SER A 22 -9.92 -47.25 2.27
N VAL A 23 -11.19 -46.83 2.39
CA VAL A 23 -12.27 -47.73 2.84
C VAL A 23 -13.07 -48.16 1.61
N GLN A 24 -12.90 -49.44 1.27
CA GLN A 24 -13.67 -50.14 0.26
C GLN A 24 -15.07 -50.50 0.77
N SER A 25 -15.98 -50.46 -0.19
CA SER A 25 -17.36 -50.91 -0.18
C SER A 25 -17.55 -52.38 0.18
N THR A 26 -18.58 -52.67 0.98
CA THR A 26 -19.23 -53.99 1.02
C THR A 26 -20.74 -53.81 0.93
N ASN A 27 -21.33 -54.28 -0.17
CA ASN A 27 -22.76 -54.62 -0.27
C ASN A 27 -22.97 -56.02 0.34
N PRO A 28 -24.12 -56.28 0.98
CA PRO A 28 -25.11 -57.13 0.29
C PRO A 28 -26.57 -56.82 0.63
N GLY A 29 -27.48 -57.25 -0.26
CA GLY A 29 -28.84 -57.64 0.14
C GLY A 29 -29.97 -56.95 -0.61
N GLN A 30 -30.46 -57.63 -1.66
CA GLN A 30 -31.78 -57.37 -2.24
C GLN A 30 -32.89 -57.74 -1.23
N GLY A 31 -33.86 -56.84 -1.05
CA GLY A 31 -35.12 -57.11 -0.36
C GLY A 31 -36.20 -56.19 -0.93
N GLN A 32 -37.12 -56.77 -1.69
CA GLN A 32 -38.31 -56.08 -2.21
C GLN A 32 -39.26 -55.75 -1.06
N GLY A 33 -39.69 -54.50 -0.98
CA GLY A 33 -40.75 -54.04 -0.09
C GLY A 33 -41.39 -52.79 -0.66
N GLN A 34 -42.56 -52.95 -1.27
CA GLN A 34 -43.41 -51.83 -1.66
C GLN A 34 -43.93 -51.13 -0.39
N GLY A 35 -43.52 -49.88 -0.21
CA GLY A 35 -44.05 -48.99 0.82
C GLY A 35 -44.11 -47.57 0.26
N GLN A 36 -45.33 -47.07 0.04
CA GLN A 36 -45.57 -45.67 -0.29
C GLN A 36 -45.14 -44.79 0.90
N GLY A 37 -43.91 -44.26 0.83
CA GLY A 37 -43.40 -43.28 1.77
C GLY A 37 -43.58 -41.87 1.21
N GLN A 38 -44.45 -41.09 1.82
CA GLN A 38 -44.54 -39.65 1.64
C GLN A 38 -43.14 -39.04 1.86
N GLY A 39 -42.60 -38.38 0.83
CA GLY A 39 -41.32 -37.71 0.90
C GLY A 39 -41.32 -36.64 1.98
N HIS A 40 -40.60 -36.90 3.07
CA HIS A 40 -40.05 -35.84 3.90
C HIS A 40 -39.05 -35.07 3.03
N GLN A 41 -39.51 -33.99 2.39
CA GLN A 41 -38.59 -32.93 1.98
C GLN A 41 -37.93 -32.41 3.25
N ALA A 42 -36.68 -32.82 3.48
CA ALA A 42 -35.84 -32.17 4.46
C ALA A 42 -35.87 -30.68 4.11
N ASN A 43 -36.48 -29.88 4.99
CA ASN A 43 -36.69 -28.46 4.81
C ASN A 43 -35.33 -27.77 4.95
N CYS A 44 -34.50 -27.89 3.91
CA CYS A 44 -33.16 -27.34 3.88
C CYS A 44 -33.31 -25.83 3.79
N ALA A 45 -32.75 -25.12 4.76
CA ALA A 45 -32.72 -23.67 4.80
C ALA A 45 -32.27 -23.12 3.43
N PRO A 46 -32.97 -22.12 2.86
CA PRO A 46 -32.57 -21.51 1.59
C PRO A 46 -31.14 -20.99 1.72
N THR A 47 -30.29 -21.31 0.73
CA THR A 47 -28.86 -21.00 0.76
C THR A 47 -28.52 -19.93 -0.27
N ALA A 48 -27.87 -18.85 0.16
CA ALA A 48 -27.34 -17.80 -0.72
C ALA A 48 -25.82 -17.85 -0.77
N HIS A 49 -25.26 -17.58 -1.95
CA HIS A 49 -23.82 -17.64 -2.20
C HIS A 49 -23.26 -16.26 -2.52
N ILE A 50 -22.17 -15.88 -1.87
CA ILE A 50 -21.42 -14.64 -2.12
C ILE A 50 -19.98 -15.02 -2.46
N ALA A 51 -19.35 -14.36 -3.43
CA ALA A 51 -17.93 -14.55 -3.71
C ALA A 51 -17.11 -13.30 -3.40
N ILE A 52 -15.91 -13.49 -2.85
CA ILE A 52 -14.87 -12.48 -2.68
C ILE A 52 -13.66 -12.96 -3.51
N VAL A 53 -13.27 -12.18 -4.50
CA VAL A 53 -12.08 -12.43 -5.33
C VAL A 53 -10.93 -11.59 -4.80
N GLY A 54 -9.89 -12.26 -4.30
CA GLY A 54 -8.78 -11.67 -3.56
C GLY A 54 -8.94 -11.93 -2.06
N ALA A 55 -7.95 -12.59 -1.48
CA ALA A 55 -7.93 -12.97 -0.07
C ALA A 55 -6.79 -12.28 0.70
N GLY A 56 -6.35 -11.10 0.21
CA GLY A 56 -5.47 -10.21 0.95
C GLY A 56 -6.23 -9.35 1.97
N PRO A 57 -5.60 -8.29 2.54
CA PRO A 57 -6.21 -7.47 3.58
C PRO A 57 -7.61 -6.92 3.24
N ARG A 58 -7.83 -6.52 1.99
CA ARG A 58 -9.14 -6.01 1.53
C ARG A 58 -10.22 -7.08 1.55
N GLY A 59 -9.95 -8.26 0.99
CA GLY A 59 -10.89 -9.38 1.00
C GLY A 59 -11.16 -9.90 2.41
N THR A 60 -10.14 -9.97 3.26
CA THR A 60 -10.29 -10.35 4.68
C THR A 60 -11.16 -9.35 5.44
N SER A 61 -10.95 -8.03 5.26
CA SER A 61 -11.84 -7.02 5.85
C SER A 61 -13.28 -7.16 5.34
N THR A 62 -13.50 -7.39 4.04
CA THR A 62 -14.86 -7.65 3.52
C THR A 62 -15.48 -8.89 4.15
N LEU A 63 -14.73 -9.99 4.30
CA LEU A 63 -15.21 -11.20 4.96
C LEU A 63 -15.59 -10.92 6.43
N GLU A 64 -14.74 -10.20 7.17
CA GLU A 64 -15.03 -9.82 8.56
C GLU A 64 -16.32 -9.01 8.65
N ARG A 65 -16.49 -7.98 7.79
CA ARG A 65 -17.71 -7.17 7.76
C ARG A 65 -18.95 -7.96 7.35
N LEU A 66 -18.82 -8.93 6.44
CA LEU A 66 -19.89 -9.85 6.07
C LEU A 66 -20.32 -10.71 7.28
N CYS A 67 -19.38 -11.37 7.94
CA CYS A 67 -19.66 -12.17 9.13
C CYS A 67 -20.28 -11.33 10.25
N SER A 68 -19.78 -10.11 10.45
CA SER A 68 -20.26 -9.20 11.49
C SER A 68 -21.66 -8.66 11.22
N SER A 69 -22.01 -8.45 9.95
CA SER A 69 -23.32 -7.90 9.54
C SER A 69 -24.36 -8.96 9.20
N ALA A 70 -23.97 -10.24 9.11
CA ALA A 70 -24.87 -11.38 8.88
C ALA A 70 -25.70 -11.70 10.14
N SER A 71 -26.47 -10.73 10.64
CA SER A 71 -27.55 -11.02 11.59
C SER A 71 -28.69 -11.68 10.82
N PRO A 72 -29.21 -12.83 11.27
CA PRO A 72 -30.36 -13.43 10.60
C PRO A 72 -31.54 -12.45 10.67
N PRO A 73 -32.18 -12.09 9.54
CA PRO A 73 -33.41 -11.33 9.57
C PRO A 73 -34.43 -12.08 10.44
N SER A 74 -35.16 -11.36 11.29
CA SER A 74 -36.19 -11.94 12.15
C SER A 74 -37.12 -12.87 11.35
N GLY A 75 -36.96 -14.18 11.53
CA GLY A 75 -37.79 -15.21 10.90
C GLY A 75 -37.19 -15.97 9.70
N LEU A 76 -36.10 -15.50 9.05
CA LEU A 76 -35.45 -16.26 7.98
C LEU A 76 -34.31 -17.13 8.51
N LYS A 77 -34.48 -18.46 8.41
CA LYS A 77 -33.38 -19.42 8.55
C LYS A 77 -32.67 -19.56 7.21
N ALA A 78 -31.95 -18.54 6.77
CA ALA A 78 -31.12 -18.61 5.57
C ALA A 78 -29.70 -19.09 5.91
N GLN A 79 -29.10 -19.90 5.03
CA GLN A 79 -27.67 -20.21 5.07
C GLN A 79 -26.94 -19.30 4.09
N ILE A 80 -25.77 -18.81 4.47
CA ILE A 80 -24.91 -17.99 3.61
C ILE A 80 -23.60 -18.76 3.39
N VAL A 81 -23.22 -18.96 2.13
CA VAL A 81 -21.91 -19.51 1.77
C VAL A 81 -21.07 -18.41 1.17
N VAL A 82 -19.95 -18.07 1.81
CA VAL A 82 -18.98 -17.09 1.32
C VAL A 82 -17.80 -17.82 0.68
N HIS A 83 -17.65 -17.67 -0.62
CA HIS A 83 -16.54 -18.21 -1.39
C HIS A 83 -15.39 -17.19 -1.42
N VAL A 84 -14.26 -17.52 -0.80
CA VAL A 84 -13.05 -16.69 -0.82
C VAL A 84 -12.07 -17.27 -1.83
N ILE A 85 -11.78 -16.53 -2.90
CA ILE A 85 -11.05 -17.04 -4.07
C ILE A 85 -9.74 -16.28 -4.23
N ASP A 86 -8.61 -16.97 -4.08
CA ASP A 86 -7.27 -16.40 -4.31
C ASP A 86 -6.27 -17.53 -4.63
N PRO A 87 -5.32 -17.35 -5.56
CA PRO A 87 -4.28 -18.37 -5.80
C PRO A 87 -3.28 -18.53 -4.63
N TYR A 88 -3.24 -17.58 -3.69
CA TYR A 88 -2.36 -17.57 -2.51
C TYR A 88 -3.15 -17.85 -1.21
N PRO A 89 -2.47 -18.19 -0.10
CA PRO A 89 -3.12 -18.38 1.19
C PRO A 89 -3.97 -17.15 1.61
N PRO A 90 -5.19 -17.39 2.16
CA PRO A 90 -6.05 -16.32 2.66
C PRO A 90 -5.45 -15.56 3.85
N GLY A 91 -5.75 -14.27 3.94
CA GLY A 91 -5.13 -13.33 4.88
C GLY A 91 -4.02 -12.52 4.20
N PRO A 92 -2.82 -13.08 4.02
CA PRO A 92 -1.68 -12.37 3.41
C PRO A 92 -1.87 -12.08 1.92
N GLY A 93 -2.55 -13.00 1.22
CA GLY A 93 -2.59 -13.05 -0.24
C GLY A 93 -1.18 -13.05 -0.85
N ARG A 94 -1.07 -12.54 -2.07
CA ARG A 94 0.21 -12.48 -2.79
C ARG A 94 1.24 -11.55 -2.15
N VAL A 95 0.84 -10.41 -1.60
CA VAL A 95 1.78 -9.32 -1.24
C VAL A 95 2.50 -9.56 0.07
N TRP A 96 1.81 -10.18 1.04
CA TRP A 96 2.30 -10.29 2.42
C TRP A 96 2.73 -11.70 2.80
N ARG A 97 3.03 -12.56 1.81
CA ARG A 97 3.43 -13.97 2.02
C ARG A 97 4.48 -14.11 3.11
N THR A 98 4.36 -15.15 3.91
CA THR A 98 5.18 -15.38 5.10
C THR A 98 6.57 -15.92 4.75
N GLU A 99 6.75 -16.44 3.54
CA GLU A 99 8.00 -17.01 3.03
C GLU A 99 8.86 -16.00 2.24
N GLN A 100 8.42 -14.74 2.11
CA GLN A 100 9.24 -13.71 1.48
C GLN A 100 10.46 -13.37 2.35
N SER A 101 11.47 -12.72 1.75
CA SER A 101 12.70 -12.37 2.46
C SER A 101 12.43 -11.67 3.80
N PRO A 102 13.05 -12.13 4.90
CA PRO A 102 12.86 -11.54 6.23
C PRO A 102 13.45 -10.13 6.34
N GLN A 103 14.14 -9.66 5.30
CA GLN A 103 14.75 -8.35 5.25
C GLN A 103 13.78 -7.25 4.78
N LEU A 104 12.64 -7.63 4.19
CA LEU A 104 11.65 -6.68 3.68
C LEU A 104 10.75 -6.20 4.82
N LEU A 105 10.66 -4.89 4.99
CA LEU A 105 9.91 -4.26 6.06
C LEU A 105 8.59 -3.68 5.57
N MET A 106 7.66 -3.53 6.50
CA MET A 106 6.57 -2.56 6.38
C MET A 106 7.10 -1.14 6.57
N ASN A 107 6.34 -0.17 6.09
CA ASN A 107 6.62 1.26 6.29
C ASN A 107 5.69 1.90 7.33
N THR A 108 4.97 1.09 8.11
CA THR A 108 4.09 1.49 9.20
C THR A 108 4.57 0.80 10.47
N VAL A 109 4.56 1.51 11.60
CA VAL A 109 4.97 0.96 12.89
C VAL A 109 3.95 -0.05 13.40
N THR A 110 4.41 -1.03 14.18
CA THR A 110 3.64 -2.21 14.61
C THR A 110 2.32 -1.83 15.30
N SER A 111 2.33 -0.83 16.18
CA SER A 111 1.14 -0.37 16.92
C SER A 111 0.09 0.36 16.07
N GLN A 112 0.44 0.73 14.83
CA GLN A 112 -0.44 1.45 13.91
C GLN A 112 -1.03 0.53 12.83
N VAL A 113 -1.12 -0.77 13.07
CA VAL A 113 -1.65 -1.74 12.10
C VAL A 113 -2.79 -2.54 12.73
N THR A 114 -3.95 -2.56 12.06
CA THR A 114 -5.09 -3.40 12.43
C THR A 114 -5.93 -3.76 11.19
N LEU A 115 -6.73 -4.81 11.30
CA LEU A 115 -7.82 -5.12 10.36
C LEU A 115 -9.21 -5.08 11.02
N PHE A 116 -9.29 -4.78 12.31
CA PHE A 116 -10.52 -4.75 13.07
C PHE A 116 -11.08 -3.33 13.20
N THR A 117 -12.40 -3.23 13.24
CA THR A 117 -13.10 -1.97 13.52
C THR A 117 -12.97 -1.58 14.99
N ASP A 118 -13.01 -0.27 15.27
CA ASP A 118 -13.06 0.28 16.62
C ASP A 118 -14.09 1.41 16.68
N SER A 119 -14.26 2.04 17.85
CA SER A 119 -15.26 3.10 18.05
C SER A 119 -15.05 4.36 17.19
N SER A 120 -13.88 4.52 16.56
CA SER A 120 -13.63 5.60 15.60
C SER A 120 -14.19 5.31 14.21
N VAL A 121 -14.47 4.04 13.88
CA VAL A 121 -14.91 3.64 12.54
C VAL A 121 -16.40 3.93 12.37
N ALA A 122 -16.72 4.94 11.58
CA ALA A 122 -18.08 5.30 11.20
C ALA A 122 -18.58 4.33 10.12
N CYS A 123 -19.27 3.27 10.54
CA CYS A 123 -19.85 2.23 9.69
C CYS A 123 -21.22 1.78 10.24
N ASP A 124 -22.07 1.24 9.36
CA ASP A 124 -23.44 0.83 9.72
C ASP A 124 -23.47 -0.58 10.33
N GLY A 125 -22.52 -1.44 9.94
CA GLY A 125 -22.37 -2.77 10.54
C GLY A 125 -21.86 -2.70 11.99
N PRO A 126 -22.02 -3.79 12.78
CA PRO A 126 -21.55 -3.81 14.16
C PRO A 126 -20.04 -3.56 14.27
N VAL A 127 -19.63 -2.70 15.20
CA VAL A 127 -18.21 -2.55 15.55
C VAL A 127 -17.74 -3.82 16.25
N ARG A 128 -16.75 -4.50 15.68
CA ARG A 128 -16.03 -5.64 16.23
C ARG A 128 -14.57 -5.27 16.48
N PRO A 129 -14.22 -4.89 17.73
CA PRO A 129 -12.83 -4.71 18.12
C PRO A 129 -12.07 -6.04 18.08
N GLY A 130 -10.78 -5.95 17.81
CA GLY A 130 -9.85 -7.07 17.86
C GLY A 130 -8.41 -6.56 17.98
N ALA A 131 -7.49 -7.47 18.26
CA ALA A 131 -6.10 -7.11 18.51
C ALA A 131 -5.46 -6.45 17.27
N SER A 132 -4.83 -5.30 17.48
CA SER A 132 -3.86 -4.73 16.54
C SER A 132 -2.67 -5.69 16.37
N LEU A 133 -1.84 -5.44 15.36
CA LEU A 133 -0.63 -6.24 15.14
C LEU A 133 0.28 -6.27 16.38
N TYR A 134 0.41 -5.13 17.08
CA TYR A 134 1.22 -5.04 18.28
C TYR A 134 0.63 -5.85 19.44
N GLU A 135 -0.66 -5.69 19.72
CA GLU A 135 -1.35 -6.43 20.79
C GLU A 135 -1.28 -7.94 20.52
N TRP A 136 -1.53 -8.36 19.28
CA TRP A 136 -1.39 -9.76 18.86
C TRP A 136 0.04 -10.29 19.06
N ALA A 137 1.04 -9.51 18.65
CA ALA A 137 2.44 -9.89 18.81
C ALA A 137 2.85 -10.01 20.29
N GLN A 138 2.32 -9.15 21.17
CA GLN A 138 2.62 -9.20 22.60
C GLN A 138 1.90 -10.34 23.33
N GLU A 139 0.61 -10.52 23.06
CA GLU A 139 -0.25 -11.43 23.82
C GLU A 139 -0.23 -12.86 23.28
N MET A 140 -0.12 -13.02 21.95
CA MET A 140 -0.31 -14.31 21.28
C MET A 140 0.95 -14.82 20.59
N GLN A 141 1.91 -13.95 20.25
CA GLN A 141 3.15 -14.32 19.57
C GLN A 141 4.40 -13.63 20.15
N PRO A 142 4.63 -13.69 21.48
CA PRO A 142 5.70 -12.92 22.16
C PRO A 142 7.11 -13.24 21.64
N GLN A 143 7.31 -14.40 21.02
CA GLN A 143 8.57 -14.77 20.38
C GLN A 143 8.95 -13.89 19.18
N LEU A 144 8.01 -13.09 18.63
CA LEU A 144 8.31 -12.13 17.57
C LEU A 144 9.08 -10.90 18.08
N GLN A 145 9.04 -10.63 19.39
CA GLN A 145 9.76 -9.53 20.06
C GLN A 145 9.55 -8.15 19.40
N LEU A 146 8.35 -7.87 18.91
CA LEU A 146 8.02 -6.59 18.27
C LEU A 146 7.61 -5.55 19.32
N GLY A 147 8.36 -4.47 19.40
CA GLY A 147 7.97 -3.25 20.11
C GLY A 147 6.87 -2.47 19.38
N PRO A 148 6.20 -1.52 20.05
CA PRO A 148 5.09 -0.77 19.49
C PRO A 148 5.49 0.13 18.31
N ASP A 149 6.72 0.62 18.32
CA ASP A 149 7.26 1.56 17.32
C ASP A 149 8.24 0.90 16.33
N ASP A 150 8.40 -0.42 16.42
CA ASP A 150 9.18 -1.18 15.44
C ASP A 150 8.48 -1.22 14.10
N TYR A 151 9.27 -1.34 13.03
CA TYR A 151 8.76 -1.63 11.69
C TYR A 151 8.82 -3.15 11.45
N PRO A 152 7.68 -3.85 11.46
CA PRO A 152 7.66 -5.29 11.33
C PRO A 152 8.10 -5.70 9.92
N THR A 153 8.68 -6.89 9.81
CA THR A 153 8.91 -7.51 8.50
C THR A 153 7.57 -7.78 7.81
N ARG A 154 7.57 -7.79 6.48
CA ARG A 154 6.36 -8.13 5.70
C ARG A 154 5.85 -9.54 6.02
N ALA A 155 6.77 -10.46 6.33
CA ALA A 155 6.44 -11.83 6.75
C ALA A 155 5.74 -11.88 8.12
N GLN A 156 6.19 -11.07 9.10
CA GLN A 156 5.51 -10.95 10.40
C GLN A 156 4.08 -10.39 10.25
N TYR A 157 3.89 -9.39 9.39
CA TYR A 157 2.55 -8.89 9.08
C TYR A 157 1.71 -9.94 8.33
N GLY A 158 2.31 -10.73 7.44
CA GLY A 158 1.67 -11.89 6.84
C GLY A 158 1.07 -12.83 7.87
N ARG A 159 1.85 -13.24 8.88
CA ARG A 159 1.36 -14.12 9.96
C ARG A 159 0.20 -13.51 10.74
N TYR A 160 0.22 -12.20 10.97
CA TYR A 160 -0.92 -11.51 11.57
C TYR A 160 -2.16 -11.57 10.67
N LEU A 161 -2.01 -11.40 9.35
CA LEU A 161 -3.11 -11.49 8.41
C LEU A 161 -3.69 -12.90 8.29
N GLU A 162 -2.85 -13.95 8.35
CA GLU A 162 -3.31 -15.35 8.48
C GLU A 162 -4.17 -15.50 9.72
N TRP A 163 -3.67 -15.04 10.87
CA TRP A 163 -4.41 -15.09 12.13
C TRP A 163 -5.74 -14.32 12.08
N VAL A 164 -5.77 -13.11 11.52
CA VAL A 164 -7.02 -12.33 11.39
C VAL A 164 -8.05 -13.08 10.54
N PHE A 165 -7.61 -13.69 9.43
CA PHE A 165 -8.49 -14.48 8.58
C PHE A 165 -9.04 -15.71 9.33
N GLU A 166 -8.16 -16.47 9.99
CA GLU A 166 -8.54 -17.64 10.79
C GLU A 166 -9.51 -17.27 11.91
N GLU A 167 -9.26 -16.17 12.61
CA GLU A 167 -10.11 -15.66 13.69
C GLU A 167 -11.49 -15.25 13.16
N THR A 168 -11.54 -14.62 11.99
CA THR A 168 -12.80 -14.25 11.31
C THR A 168 -13.62 -15.49 10.95
N VAL A 169 -12.98 -16.54 10.44
CA VAL A 169 -13.66 -17.81 10.12
C VAL A 169 -14.10 -18.52 11.39
N ARG A 170 -13.26 -18.56 12.43
CA ARG A 170 -13.54 -19.21 13.71
C ARG A 170 -14.74 -18.58 14.44
N THR A 171 -14.92 -17.27 14.30
CA THR A 171 -15.98 -16.50 14.98
C THR A 171 -17.18 -16.20 14.08
N ALA A 172 -17.19 -16.73 12.85
CA ALA A 172 -18.30 -16.55 11.92
C ALA A 172 -19.63 -17.07 12.53
N PRO A 173 -20.77 -16.39 12.27
CA PRO A 173 -22.07 -16.88 12.72
C PRO A 173 -22.35 -18.29 12.21
N SER A 174 -23.08 -19.09 13.00
CA SER A 174 -23.33 -20.52 12.68
C SER A 174 -24.09 -20.80 11.38
N HIS A 175 -24.70 -19.77 10.78
CA HIS A 175 -25.40 -19.85 9.50
C HIS A 175 -24.57 -19.28 8.32
N VAL A 176 -23.32 -18.90 8.57
CA VAL A 176 -22.35 -18.46 7.57
C VAL A 176 -21.27 -19.53 7.44
N THR A 177 -21.13 -20.10 6.25
CA THR A 177 -20.08 -21.06 5.91
C THR A 177 -19.06 -20.37 5.00
N VAL A 178 -17.78 -20.39 5.38
CA VAL A 178 -16.70 -19.85 4.56
C VAL A 178 -16.03 -21.00 3.79
N GLN A 179 -15.95 -20.87 2.47
CA GLN A 179 -15.26 -21.82 1.59
C GLN A 179 -14.12 -21.13 0.87
N THR A 180 -12.89 -21.60 1.09
CA THR A 180 -11.70 -21.07 0.43
C THR A 180 -11.39 -21.84 -0.85
N HIS A 181 -11.05 -21.12 -1.91
CA HIS A 181 -10.68 -21.68 -3.21
C HIS A 181 -9.27 -21.20 -3.54
N ARG A 182 -8.28 -22.09 -3.39
CA ARG A 182 -6.90 -21.79 -3.74
C ARG A 182 -6.69 -21.87 -5.26
N ALA A 183 -7.28 -20.93 -5.98
CA ALA A 183 -7.27 -20.86 -7.43
C ALA A 183 -7.42 -19.39 -7.87
N GLN A 184 -6.88 -19.08 -9.05
CA GLN A 184 -7.16 -17.81 -9.70
C GLN A 184 -8.57 -17.84 -10.31
N ALA A 185 -9.38 -16.81 -10.07
CA ALA A 185 -10.58 -16.54 -10.86
C ALA A 185 -10.15 -15.97 -12.22
N ILE A 186 -10.68 -16.54 -13.30
CA ILE A 186 -10.27 -16.16 -14.67
C ILE A 186 -11.44 -15.62 -15.50
N GLN A 187 -12.67 -15.88 -15.11
CA GLN A 187 -13.87 -15.48 -15.82
C GLN A 187 -15.02 -15.26 -14.84
N LEU A 188 -15.85 -14.25 -15.08
CA LEU A 188 -17.06 -13.93 -14.34
C LEU A 188 -18.14 -13.50 -15.33
N ASP A 189 -19.28 -14.18 -15.31
CA ASP A 189 -20.41 -13.88 -16.18
C ASP A 189 -21.73 -13.93 -15.42
N ASP A 190 -22.70 -13.18 -15.91
CA ASP A 190 -24.08 -13.21 -15.44
C ASP A 190 -24.83 -14.40 -16.07
N ALA A 191 -25.55 -15.12 -15.22
CA ALA A 191 -26.45 -16.19 -15.63
C ALA A 191 -27.85 -15.63 -15.94
N PRO A 192 -28.68 -16.35 -16.75
CA PRO A 192 -30.02 -15.89 -17.11
C PRO A 192 -30.97 -15.66 -15.92
N ASP A 193 -30.73 -16.31 -14.79
CA ASP A 193 -31.48 -16.16 -13.54
C ASP A 193 -31.05 -14.93 -12.72
N GLY A 194 -30.13 -14.11 -13.24
CA GLY A 194 -29.58 -12.94 -12.57
C GLY A 194 -28.62 -13.27 -11.43
N SER A 195 -28.15 -14.52 -11.35
CA SER A 195 -26.99 -14.90 -10.55
C SER A 195 -25.70 -14.75 -11.35
N GLN A 196 -24.55 -14.92 -10.70
CA GLN A 196 -23.24 -14.86 -11.32
C GLN A 196 -22.54 -16.22 -11.26
N THR A 197 -21.65 -16.49 -12.21
CA THR A 197 -20.78 -17.66 -12.21
C THR A 197 -19.32 -17.23 -12.39
N ILE A 198 -18.46 -17.71 -11.50
CA ILE A 198 -17.00 -17.57 -11.63
C ILE A 198 -16.40 -18.87 -12.14
N THR A 199 -15.55 -18.79 -13.16
CA THR A 199 -14.69 -19.90 -13.58
C THR A 199 -13.30 -19.72 -12.98
N LEU A 200 -12.79 -20.79 -12.39
CA LEU A 200 -11.46 -20.84 -11.80
C LEU A 200 -10.45 -21.41 -12.80
N SER A 201 -9.20 -21.03 -12.64
CA SER A 201 -8.03 -21.58 -13.38
C SER A 201 -7.89 -23.11 -13.29
N THR A 202 -8.53 -23.75 -12.31
CA THR A 202 -8.61 -25.21 -12.17
C THR A 202 -9.65 -25.87 -13.09
N GLY A 203 -10.45 -25.07 -13.79
CA GLY A 203 -11.61 -25.53 -14.58
C GLY A 203 -12.89 -25.68 -13.76
N GLN A 204 -12.84 -25.56 -12.43
CA GLN A 204 -14.02 -25.56 -11.57
C GLN A 204 -14.83 -24.27 -11.74
N THR A 205 -16.16 -24.40 -11.72
CA THR A 205 -17.08 -23.27 -11.72
C THR A 205 -17.75 -23.10 -10.35
N VAL A 206 -17.86 -21.85 -9.89
CA VAL A 206 -18.66 -21.45 -8.73
C VAL A 206 -19.87 -20.68 -9.24
N SER A 207 -21.03 -21.33 -9.28
CA SER A 207 -22.27 -20.80 -9.85
C SER A 207 -23.29 -20.39 -8.79
N GLY A 208 -24.36 -19.72 -9.21
CA GLY A 208 -25.47 -19.34 -8.33
C GLY A 208 -25.16 -18.17 -7.40
N LEU A 209 -24.05 -17.45 -7.65
CA LEU A 209 -23.58 -16.34 -6.82
C LEU A 209 -24.59 -15.19 -6.84
N ALA A 210 -25.10 -14.82 -5.68
CA ALA A 210 -26.01 -13.70 -5.50
C ALA A 210 -25.26 -12.36 -5.47
N ALA A 211 -23.99 -12.35 -5.09
CA ALA A 211 -23.12 -11.18 -5.13
C ALA A 211 -21.65 -11.58 -5.36
N VAL A 212 -20.88 -10.69 -5.99
CA VAL A 212 -19.43 -10.85 -6.19
C VAL A 212 -18.71 -9.55 -5.80
N VAL A 213 -17.68 -9.68 -4.97
CA VAL A 213 -16.80 -8.58 -4.55
C VAL A 213 -15.41 -8.79 -5.15
N LEU A 214 -14.94 -7.82 -5.94
CA LEU A 214 -13.60 -7.76 -6.49
C LEU A 214 -12.69 -6.99 -5.52
N ALA A 215 -11.89 -7.71 -4.75
CA ALA A 215 -10.98 -7.19 -3.73
C ALA A 215 -9.50 -7.52 -4.03
N GLN A 216 -9.18 -7.68 -5.32
CA GLN A 216 -7.83 -7.98 -5.79
C GLN A 216 -6.84 -6.86 -5.38
N GLY A 217 -5.59 -7.23 -5.15
CA GLY A 217 -4.52 -6.29 -4.75
C GLY A 217 -3.78 -5.69 -5.95
N HIS A 218 -2.45 -5.59 -5.83
CA HIS A 218 -1.61 -5.19 -6.96
C HIS A 218 -1.63 -6.25 -8.07
N LEU A 219 -2.13 -5.87 -9.24
CA LEU A 219 -2.27 -6.74 -10.39
C LEU A 219 -1.10 -6.57 -11.38
N PRO A 220 -0.69 -7.65 -12.06
CA PRO A 220 0.33 -7.57 -13.10
C PRO A 220 -0.20 -6.77 -14.31
N LEU A 221 0.71 -6.13 -15.04
CA LEU A 221 0.38 -5.46 -16.29
C LEU A 221 1.02 -6.15 -17.49
N ARG A 222 0.35 -6.06 -18.62
CA ARG A 222 0.90 -6.34 -19.95
C ARG A 222 1.94 -5.26 -20.24
N LEU A 223 3.12 -5.68 -20.67
CA LEU A 223 4.19 -4.77 -21.05
C LEU A 223 3.69 -3.84 -22.17
N ASN A 224 3.77 -2.53 -21.99
CA ASN A 224 3.49 -1.56 -23.05
C ASN A 224 4.59 -1.59 -24.14
N SER A 225 4.41 -0.83 -25.23
CA SER A 225 5.37 -0.83 -26.37
C SER A 225 6.81 -0.52 -25.94
N GLN A 226 7.00 0.47 -25.06
CA GLN A 226 8.31 0.85 -24.55
C GLN A 226 8.93 -0.25 -23.70
N LEU A 227 8.19 -0.83 -22.75
CA LEU A 227 8.70 -1.92 -21.91
C LEU A 227 9.03 -3.16 -22.74
N ARG A 228 8.21 -3.48 -23.76
CA ARG A 228 8.50 -4.57 -24.72
C ARG A 228 9.79 -4.32 -25.49
N GLN A 229 10.03 -3.09 -25.95
CA GLN A 229 11.29 -2.74 -26.63
C GLN A 229 12.51 -2.96 -25.72
N LEU A 230 12.42 -2.56 -24.44
CA LEU A 230 13.49 -2.78 -23.46
C LEU A 230 13.73 -4.28 -23.22
N THR A 231 12.66 -5.07 -23.04
CA THR A 231 12.77 -6.53 -22.88
C THR A 231 13.39 -7.20 -24.11
N MET A 232 12.96 -6.84 -25.31
CA MET A 232 13.52 -7.39 -26.56
C MET A 232 15.00 -7.00 -26.74
N PHE A 233 15.35 -5.75 -26.44
CA PHE A 233 16.74 -5.30 -26.48
C PHE A 233 17.61 -6.08 -25.50
N ALA A 234 17.11 -6.32 -24.27
CA ALA A 234 17.80 -7.10 -23.27
C ALA A 234 18.09 -8.52 -23.75
N ALA A 235 17.05 -9.21 -24.25
CA ALA A 235 17.16 -10.57 -24.78
C ALA A 235 18.15 -10.66 -25.95
N LYS A 236 18.07 -9.73 -26.91
CA LYS A 236 18.97 -9.69 -28.09
C LYS A 236 20.44 -9.53 -27.70
N ASN A 237 20.73 -8.76 -26.67
CA ASN A 237 22.09 -8.41 -26.26
C ASN A 237 22.58 -9.17 -25.02
N ARG A 238 21.82 -10.18 -24.55
CA ARG A 238 22.13 -10.96 -23.34
C ARG A 238 22.29 -10.08 -22.08
N LEU A 239 21.52 -9.01 -22.00
CA LEU A 239 21.42 -8.13 -20.83
C LEU A 239 20.26 -8.57 -19.95
N ARG A 240 20.23 -8.10 -18.70
CA ARG A 240 19.06 -8.26 -17.82
C ARG A 240 18.24 -6.98 -17.79
N TYR A 241 16.92 -7.16 -17.86
CA TYR A 241 15.94 -6.11 -17.66
C TYR A 241 14.82 -6.61 -16.76
N LEU A 242 14.66 -5.98 -15.59
CA LEU A 242 13.56 -6.25 -14.67
C LEU A 242 12.53 -5.13 -14.78
N SER A 243 11.37 -5.46 -15.34
CA SER A 243 10.22 -4.54 -15.47
C SER A 243 9.62 -4.18 -14.11
N PRO A 244 8.76 -3.13 -14.02
CA PRO A 244 8.19 -2.70 -12.75
C PRO A 244 7.45 -3.86 -12.06
N SER A 245 7.82 -4.18 -10.84
CA SER A 245 7.33 -5.34 -10.10
C SER A 245 7.55 -5.16 -8.59
N ASN A 246 6.94 -6.03 -7.78
CA ASN A 246 7.22 -6.09 -6.36
C ASN A 246 8.64 -6.69 -6.16
N PRO A 247 9.54 -6.03 -5.42
CA PRO A 247 10.88 -6.54 -5.17
C PRO A 247 10.90 -7.94 -4.53
N ALA A 248 9.87 -8.31 -3.78
CA ALA A 248 9.72 -9.65 -3.21
C ALA A 248 9.50 -10.77 -4.25
N ASP A 249 9.10 -10.41 -5.48
CA ASP A 249 8.83 -11.33 -6.59
C ASP A 249 9.94 -11.29 -7.65
N ALA A 250 10.91 -10.39 -7.53
CA ALA A 250 11.96 -10.21 -8.53
C ALA A 250 13.03 -11.30 -8.40
N ASP A 251 13.37 -11.96 -9.52
CA ASP A 251 14.51 -12.88 -9.55
C ASP A 251 15.83 -12.08 -9.64
N LEU A 252 16.56 -12.08 -8.53
CA LEU A 252 17.85 -11.40 -8.38
C LEU A 252 19.04 -12.36 -8.35
N SER A 253 18.77 -13.67 -8.48
CA SER A 253 19.78 -14.73 -8.27
C SER A 253 20.89 -14.69 -9.32
N GLY A 254 20.55 -14.34 -10.57
CA GLY A 254 21.50 -14.27 -11.67
C GLY A 254 22.35 -13.01 -11.72
N ILE A 255 22.24 -12.08 -10.76
CA ILE A 255 23.05 -10.85 -10.73
C ILE A 255 24.33 -11.13 -9.93
N GLU A 256 25.48 -11.01 -10.59
CA GLU A 256 26.76 -11.45 -10.00
C GLU A 256 27.36 -10.41 -9.03
N PRO A 257 28.24 -10.84 -8.11
CA PRO A 257 29.05 -9.92 -7.33
C PRO A 257 29.82 -8.92 -8.20
N GLY A 258 29.84 -7.65 -7.80
CA GLY A 258 30.51 -6.57 -8.54
C GLY A 258 29.83 -6.16 -9.86
N GLU A 259 28.75 -6.83 -10.28
CA GLU A 259 28.02 -6.46 -11.50
C GLU A 259 27.46 -5.03 -11.39
N ILE A 260 27.56 -4.25 -12.47
CA ILE A 260 26.98 -2.90 -12.52
C ILE A 260 25.46 -3.00 -12.77
N VAL A 261 24.69 -2.57 -11.77
CA VAL A 261 23.22 -2.60 -11.79
C VAL A 261 22.68 -1.17 -11.75
N VAL A 262 21.83 -0.81 -12.71
CA VAL A 262 21.12 0.47 -12.71
C VAL A 262 19.70 0.28 -12.17
N LEU A 263 19.34 1.04 -11.12
CA LEU A 263 17.99 1.10 -10.55
C LEU A 263 17.31 2.43 -10.89
N ARG A 264 16.21 2.34 -11.65
CA ARG A 264 15.38 3.49 -12.00
C ARG A 264 14.24 3.64 -11.00
N GLY A 265 14.45 4.49 -10.00
CA GLY A 265 13.53 4.76 -8.90
C GLY A 265 14.30 4.95 -7.59
N LEU A 266 13.81 5.85 -6.74
CA LEU A 266 14.34 6.09 -5.38
C LEU A 266 13.20 6.15 -4.34
N GLY A 267 12.08 5.48 -4.64
CA GLY A 267 10.95 5.32 -3.72
C GLY A 267 11.10 4.07 -2.84
N LEU A 268 10.01 3.61 -2.22
CA LEU A 268 10.06 2.48 -1.28
C LEU A 268 10.60 1.18 -1.90
N ASN A 269 10.24 0.84 -3.14
CA ASN A 269 10.79 -0.35 -3.81
C ASN A 269 12.31 -0.30 -3.99
N PHE A 270 12.92 0.89 -4.10
CA PHE A 270 14.37 1.01 -4.17
C PHE A 270 15.03 0.56 -2.87
N PHE A 271 14.46 0.91 -1.70
CA PHE A 271 14.99 0.47 -0.41
C PHE A 271 14.87 -1.05 -0.21
N ASP A 272 13.84 -1.68 -0.76
CA ASP A 272 13.75 -3.14 -0.79
C ASP A 272 14.89 -3.76 -1.61
N TYR A 273 15.11 -3.29 -2.85
CA TYR A 273 16.22 -3.77 -3.68
C TYR A 273 17.58 -3.50 -3.03
N MET A 274 17.77 -2.32 -2.46
CA MET A 274 18.98 -1.96 -1.70
C MET A 274 19.24 -2.99 -0.61
N THR A 275 18.21 -3.38 0.14
CA THR A 275 18.32 -4.37 1.21
C THR A 275 18.62 -5.77 0.65
N LEU A 276 17.89 -6.21 -0.39
CA LEU A 276 18.07 -7.52 -1.00
C LEU A 276 19.47 -7.71 -1.61
N PHE A 277 20.07 -6.64 -2.15
CA PHE A 277 21.43 -6.67 -2.69
C PHE A 277 22.54 -6.51 -1.66
N THR A 278 22.22 -6.14 -0.41
CA THR A 278 23.22 -5.84 0.62
C THR A 278 23.13 -6.83 1.78
N THR A 279 22.26 -6.59 2.78
CA THR A 279 22.06 -7.54 3.88
C THR A 279 21.52 -8.87 3.39
N GLY A 280 20.68 -8.85 2.35
CA GLY A 280 20.20 -10.06 1.66
C GLY A 280 21.31 -10.89 1.01
N ARG A 281 22.51 -10.33 0.82
CA ARG A 281 23.70 -11.01 0.29
C ARG A 281 24.79 -11.27 1.34
N GLY A 282 24.49 -11.01 2.61
CA GLY A 282 25.35 -11.30 3.75
C GLY A 282 26.14 -10.10 4.29
N GLY A 283 26.02 -8.92 3.68
CA GLY A 283 26.63 -7.70 4.21
C GLY A 283 26.01 -7.29 5.56
N LYS A 284 26.76 -6.54 6.36
CA LYS A 284 26.37 -6.23 7.75
C LYS A 284 26.53 -4.75 8.07
N PHE A 285 25.61 -4.23 8.87
CA PHE A 285 25.74 -2.89 9.44
C PHE A 285 26.18 -2.96 10.89
N THR A 286 27.08 -2.06 11.30
CA THR A 286 27.49 -1.87 12.70
C THR A 286 27.49 -0.40 13.05
N ARG A 287 27.05 -0.03 14.25
CA ARG A 287 27.20 1.34 14.75
C ARG A 287 28.59 1.55 15.33
N SER A 288 29.23 2.65 14.97
CA SER A 288 30.48 3.11 15.56
C SER A 288 30.26 3.75 16.93
N ALA A 289 31.33 4.06 17.66
CA ALA A 289 31.26 4.77 18.95
C ALA A 289 30.64 6.18 18.84
N ALA A 290 30.67 6.80 17.65
CA ALA A 290 30.05 8.09 17.37
C ALA A 290 28.60 7.97 16.85
N ASP A 291 27.97 6.80 17.02
CA ASP A 291 26.61 6.49 16.56
C ASP A 291 26.40 6.60 15.04
N VAL A 292 27.48 6.54 14.27
CA VAL A 292 27.44 6.48 12.79
C VAL A 292 27.34 5.02 12.35
N LEU A 293 26.41 4.72 11.45
CA LEU A 293 26.24 3.40 10.85
C LEU A 293 27.33 3.14 9.81
N LEU A 294 28.04 2.03 9.92
CA LEU A 294 29.06 1.57 9.00
C LEU A 294 28.60 0.29 8.32
N TYR A 295 28.85 0.17 7.01
CA TYR A 295 28.55 -1.04 6.26
C TYR A 295 29.81 -1.87 6.01
N HIS A 296 29.70 -3.17 6.25
CA HIS A 296 30.72 -4.18 5.98
C HIS A 296 30.24 -5.06 4.82
N PRO A 297 30.81 -4.90 3.61
CA PRO A 297 30.47 -5.73 2.47
C PRO A 297 30.80 -7.20 2.72
N SER A 298 29.96 -8.10 2.22
CA SER A 298 30.24 -9.53 2.18
C SER A 298 31.14 -9.91 1.00
N GLY A 299 31.20 -9.06 -0.03
CA GLY A 299 31.84 -9.35 -1.30
C GLY A 299 30.89 -9.94 -2.35
N ASN A 300 29.62 -10.21 -1.98
CA ASN A 300 28.59 -10.72 -2.89
C ASN A 300 27.72 -9.63 -3.50
N GLU A 301 27.88 -8.39 -3.04
CA GLU A 301 27.09 -7.24 -3.49
C GLU A 301 27.41 -6.89 -4.96
N PRO A 302 26.41 -6.55 -5.79
CA PRO A 302 26.65 -5.84 -7.03
C PRO A 302 27.03 -4.37 -6.76
N ARG A 303 27.55 -3.68 -7.78
CA ARG A 303 27.75 -2.23 -7.74
C ARG A 303 26.48 -1.52 -8.20
N LEU A 304 25.83 -0.79 -7.30
CA LEU A 304 24.53 -0.17 -7.53
C LEU A 304 24.66 1.27 -8.02
N PHE A 305 23.96 1.61 -9.09
CA PHE A 305 23.73 2.97 -9.54
C PHE A 305 22.25 3.26 -9.57
N ALA A 306 21.80 4.24 -8.81
CA ALA A 306 20.38 4.55 -8.68
C ALA A 306 20.06 5.99 -9.10
N GLY A 307 18.83 6.23 -9.54
CA GLY A 307 18.37 7.58 -9.86
C GLY A 307 16.87 7.70 -10.01
N SER A 308 16.38 8.94 -9.98
CA SER A 308 14.97 9.26 -10.17
C SER A 308 14.84 10.62 -10.86
N ARG A 309 13.59 11.06 -11.11
CA ARG A 309 13.33 12.42 -11.61
C ARG A 309 13.91 13.50 -10.69
N ARG A 310 13.81 13.31 -9.36
CA ARG A 310 14.33 14.24 -8.35
C ARG A 310 15.81 14.00 -8.02
N GLY A 311 16.32 12.79 -8.24
CA GLY A 311 17.67 12.37 -7.83
C GLY A 311 17.82 12.13 -6.33
N ILE A 312 16.77 12.38 -5.54
CA ILE A 312 16.77 12.32 -4.07
C ILE A 312 15.77 11.24 -3.66
N PRO A 313 16.10 10.36 -2.68
CA PRO A 313 15.18 9.37 -2.16
C PRO A 313 14.06 9.99 -1.33
N TYR A 314 13.01 9.23 -1.06
CA TYR A 314 11.95 9.68 -0.15
C TYR A 314 12.53 10.03 1.23
N HIS A 315 11.95 11.03 1.89
CA HIS A 315 12.33 11.42 3.24
C HIS A 315 12.08 10.30 4.24
N ALA A 316 12.95 10.15 5.24
CA ALA A 316 12.68 9.33 6.41
C ALA A 316 11.38 9.78 7.09
N ARG A 317 10.61 8.82 7.60
CA ARG A 317 9.58 9.14 8.59
C ARG A 317 10.24 9.64 9.87
N GLY A 318 9.60 10.59 10.53
CA GLY A 318 9.95 10.91 11.92
C GLY A 318 9.66 9.72 12.82
N ASP A 319 10.53 9.48 13.79
CA ASP A 319 10.34 8.44 14.80
C ASP A 319 8.98 8.70 15.51
N ASN A 320 8.23 7.63 15.80
CA ASN A 320 6.83 7.77 16.21
C ASN A 320 6.73 8.28 17.65
N GLU A 321 6.12 9.46 17.81
CA GLU A 321 5.81 10.08 19.12
C GLU A 321 4.29 10.17 19.36
N LYS A 322 3.49 9.78 18.35
CA LYS A 322 2.02 9.81 18.38
C LYS A 322 1.38 8.55 18.99
N GLY A 323 2.18 7.53 19.29
CA GLY A 323 1.67 6.22 19.72
C GLY A 323 0.81 5.54 18.66
N ALA A 324 -0.11 4.67 19.10
CA ALA A 324 -0.98 3.90 18.21
C ALA A 324 -2.06 4.76 17.53
N PHE A 325 -2.68 5.67 18.28
CA PHE A 325 -3.91 6.36 17.86
C PHE A 325 -3.70 7.82 17.45
N GLY A 326 -2.57 8.42 17.80
CA GLY A 326 -2.35 9.84 17.55
C GLY A 326 -2.31 10.17 16.06
N ARG A 327 -3.05 11.22 15.69
CA ARG A 327 -3.02 11.83 14.36
C ARG A 327 -3.28 13.33 14.45
N HIS A 328 -2.91 14.06 13.40
CA HIS A 328 -3.41 15.41 13.18
C HIS A 328 -4.92 15.38 12.94
N ILE A 329 -5.65 16.23 13.66
CA ILE A 329 -7.06 16.52 13.39
C ILE A 329 -7.10 17.82 12.57
N PRO A 330 -7.65 17.78 11.34
CA PRO A 330 -7.73 18.95 10.50
C PRO A 330 -8.38 20.15 11.19
N ILE A 331 -7.80 21.32 11.00
CA ILE A 331 -8.27 22.61 11.53
C ILE A 331 -9.07 23.37 10.46
N LEU A 332 -8.66 23.26 9.19
CA LEU A 332 -9.23 23.96 8.04
C LEU A 332 -10.00 23.03 7.09
N LEU A 333 -9.56 21.79 6.91
CA LEU A 333 -10.30 20.79 6.13
C LEU A 333 -11.44 20.20 6.96
N THR A 334 -12.36 21.06 7.41
CA THR A 334 -13.52 20.68 8.21
C THR A 334 -14.59 20.00 7.35
N GLU A 335 -15.56 19.36 7.99
CA GLU A 335 -16.70 18.74 7.30
C GLU A 335 -17.44 19.77 6.43
N GLU A 336 -17.63 21.01 6.91
CA GLU A 336 -18.31 22.06 6.13
C GLU A 336 -17.52 22.47 4.89
N VAL A 337 -16.18 22.50 4.98
CA VAL A 337 -15.31 22.80 3.83
C VAL A 337 -15.35 21.66 2.83
N ILE A 338 -15.25 20.41 3.28
CA ILE A 338 -15.39 19.23 2.43
C ILE A 338 -16.75 19.24 1.72
N ASP A 339 -17.84 19.48 2.45
CA ASP A 339 -19.20 19.55 1.89
C ASP A 339 -19.38 20.70 0.90
N SER A 340 -18.64 21.80 1.08
CA SER A 340 -18.64 22.90 0.12
C SER A 340 -18.02 22.49 -1.21
N PHE A 341 -16.89 21.77 -1.19
CA PHE A 341 -16.27 21.24 -2.39
C PHE A 341 -17.13 20.17 -3.05
N ASN A 342 -17.76 19.28 -2.27
CA ASN A 342 -18.67 18.26 -2.78
C ASN A 342 -19.91 18.84 -3.46
N ARG A 343 -20.41 20.00 -2.98
CA ARG A 343 -21.48 20.74 -3.68
C ARG A 343 -20.97 21.41 -4.94
N GLN A 344 -19.78 22.02 -4.89
CA GLN A 344 -19.17 22.67 -6.06
C GLN A 344 -18.85 21.68 -7.18
N ALA A 345 -18.40 20.47 -6.86
CA ALA A 345 -18.11 19.41 -7.83
C ALA A 345 -19.33 19.02 -8.69
N LYS A 346 -20.55 19.24 -8.17
CA LYS A 346 -21.82 18.98 -8.88
C LYS A 346 -22.27 20.14 -9.77
N THR A 347 -21.48 21.22 -9.86
CA THR A 347 -21.75 22.39 -10.70
C THR A 347 -20.96 22.33 -12.01
N PRO A 348 -21.27 23.18 -13.01
CA PRO A 348 -20.46 23.29 -14.22
C PRO A 348 -19.01 23.76 -14.01
N THR A 349 -18.67 24.21 -12.79
CA THR A 349 -17.32 24.65 -12.41
C THR A 349 -16.81 23.86 -11.21
N PRO A 350 -16.40 22.58 -11.40
CA PRO A 350 -15.82 21.78 -10.34
C PRO A 350 -14.55 22.40 -9.75
N PRO A 351 -14.19 22.07 -8.50
CA PRO A 351 -12.97 22.56 -7.87
C PRO A 351 -11.70 22.20 -8.65
N ASP A 352 -10.72 23.10 -8.59
CA ASP A 352 -9.33 22.84 -8.99
C ASP A 352 -8.50 22.44 -7.77
N PHE A 353 -7.76 21.33 -7.87
CA PHE A 353 -6.96 20.83 -6.76
C PHE A 353 -5.89 21.83 -6.31
N LYS A 354 -5.24 22.52 -7.25
CA LYS A 354 -4.10 23.40 -6.93
C LYS A 354 -4.53 24.80 -6.51
N GLU A 355 -5.58 25.33 -7.13
CA GLU A 355 -6.05 26.68 -6.84
C GLU A 355 -7.01 26.71 -5.64
N ASP A 356 -7.89 25.72 -5.50
CA ASP A 356 -8.94 25.75 -4.47
C ASP A 356 -8.60 24.90 -3.24
N ILE A 357 -8.10 23.67 -3.43
CA ILE A 357 -7.92 22.69 -2.33
C ILE A 357 -6.52 22.77 -1.69
N TRP A 358 -5.47 22.87 -2.51
CA TRP A 358 -4.09 22.92 -2.05
C TRP A 358 -3.80 24.05 -1.04
N PRO A 359 -4.37 25.27 -1.13
CA PRO A 359 -4.20 26.28 -0.09
C PRO A 359 -4.58 25.82 1.33
N TYR A 360 -5.63 25.01 1.46
CA TYR A 360 -6.03 24.42 2.75
C TYR A 360 -4.97 23.44 3.25
N VAL A 361 -4.52 22.53 2.39
CA VAL A 361 -3.47 21.56 2.70
C VAL A 361 -2.18 22.26 3.15
N ARG A 362 -1.78 23.33 2.46
CA ARG A 362 -0.59 24.10 2.81
C ARG A 362 -0.71 24.69 4.20
N LYS A 363 -1.82 25.37 4.49
CA LYS A 363 -2.03 26.04 5.78
C LYS A 363 -2.09 25.04 6.94
N GLU A 364 -2.70 23.88 6.74
CA GLU A 364 -2.71 22.76 7.71
C GLU A 364 -1.29 22.30 8.06
N VAL A 365 -0.44 22.14 7.05
CA VAL A 365 0.94 21.71 7.25
C VAL A 365 1.79 22.83 7.87
N GLU A 366 1.65 24.05 7.34
CA GLU A 366 2.45 25.21 7.75
C GLU A 366 2.16 25.63 9.20
N VAL A 367 0.90 25.58 9.65
CA VAL A 367 0.57 25.94 11.03
C VAL A 367 1.21 24.98 12.03
N VAL A 368 1.22 23.68 11.75
CA VAL A 368 1.87 22.67 12.59
C VAL A 368 3.39 22.87 12.63
N TYR A 369 4.01 23.20 11.49
CA TYR A 369 5.43 23.55 11.44
C TYR A 369 5.75 24.72 12.38
N TYR A 370 5.03 25.83 12.25
CA TYR A 370 5.31 27.04 13.02
C TYR A 370 4.98 26.88 14.51
N GLU A 371 3.89 26.22 14.86
CA GLU A 371 3.56 25.94 16.26
C GLU A 371 4.61 25.05 16.91
N THR A 372 5.12 24.05 16.19
CA THR A 372 6.17 23.16 16.68
C THR A 372 7.50 23.91 16.83
N LEU A 373 7.84 24.77 15.88
CA LEU A 373 9.02 25.65 15.95
C LEU A 373 8.94 26.58 17.19
N LEU A 374 7.79 27.22 17.41
CA LEU A 374 7.56 28.09 18.55
C LEU A 374 7.60 27.32 19.87
N ARG A 375 7.02 26.10 19.94
CA ARG A 375 7.08 25.23 21.12
C ARG A 375 8.51 24.83 21.46
N ALA A 376 9.31 24.43 20.47
CA ALA A 376 10.71 24.04 20.68
C ALA A 376 11.56 25.15 21.31
N ARG A 377 11.32 26.42 20.93
CA ARG A 377 12.02 27.59 21.51
C ARG A 377 11.67 27.83 22.99
N ARG A 378 10.44 27.50 23.40
CA ARG A 378 9.96 27.71 24.78
C ARG A 378 10.60 26.75 25.77
N HIS A 379 10.91 25.53 25.36
CA HIS A 379 11.68 24.60 26.20
C HIS A 379 13.10 25.09 26.52
N GLY A 380 13.63 26.06 25.76
CA GLY A 380 14.93 26.68 25.98
C GLY A 380 14.93 28.05 26.67
N THR A 381 13.76 28.66 26.96
CA THR A 381 13.68 30.01 27.55
C THR A 381 12.50 30.17 28.53
N SER A 382 12.70 30.94 29.61
CA SER A 382 11.69 31.24 30.65
C SER A 382 10.57 32.20 30.16
N LEU A 383 9.99 31.96 28.98
CA LEU A 383 8.86 32.72 28.44
C LEU A 383 7.53 32.10 28.93
N LYS A 384 7.08 32.56 30.10
CA LYS A 384 5.76 32.26 30.67
C LYS A 384 4.63 32.68 29.69
N THR A 385 3.79 31.70 29.30
CA THR A 385 2.36 31.81 28.95
C THR A 385 1.93 33.06 28.13
N ALA A 386 1.84 33.06 26.79
CA ALA A 386 0.58 32.83 26.03
C ALA A 386 0.60 32.97 24.46
N PRO A 387 1.67 32.70 23.65
CA PRO A 387 1.63 33.06 22.21
C PRO A 387 1.04 32.00 21.23
N THR A 388 0.93 30.71 21.57
CA THR A 388 0.63 29.68 20.54
C THR A 388 -0.83 29.70 20.05
N MET A 389 -1.81 29.91 20.93
CA MET A 389 -3.21 30.02 20.51
C MET A 389 -3.48 31.31 19.74
N ASP A 390 -2.87 32.43 20.15
CA ASP A 390 -2.93 33.69 19.41
C ASP A 390 -2.28 33.54 18.02
N PHE A 391 -1.11 32.88 17.94
CA PHE A 391 -0.45 32.60 16.67
C PHE A 391 -1.36 31.84 15.71
N ARG A 392 -1.93 30.71 16.14
CA ARG A 392 -2.79 29.86 15.30
C ARG A 392 -3.93 30.65 14.68
N SER A 393 -4.71 31.33 15.52
CA SER A 393 -5.87 32.10 15.08
C SER A 393 -5.48 33.17 14.05
N ARG A 394 -4.42 33.93 14.34
CA ARG A 394 -3.92 35.00 13.46
C ARG A 394 -3.32 34.46 12.16
N PHE A 395 -2.54 33.39 12.21
CA PHE A 395 -1.91 32.78 11.04
C PHE A 395 -2.95 32.14 10.10
N LEU A 396 -3.95 31.44 10.64
CA LEU A 396 -5.00 30.81 9.84
C LEU A 396 -5.97 31.84 9.25
N SER A 397 -6.21 32.97 9.93
CA SER A 397 -7.04 34.06 9.41
C SER A 397 -6.37 34.86 8.29
N ALA A 398 -5.04 34.85 8.21
CA ALA A 398 -4.31 35.53 7.15
C ALA A 398 -4.31 34.69 5.86
N PRO A 399 -4.73 35.24 4.70
CA PRO A 399 -4.64 34.53 3.43
C PRO A 399 -3.22 34.07 3.13
N HIS A 400 -3.08 32.90 2.51
CA HIS A 400 -1.78 32.34 2.20
C HIS A 400 -0.95 33.25 1.27
N GLY A 401 0.34 33.44 1.58
CA GLY A 401 1.25 34.30 0.81
C GLY A 401 0.97 35.79 0.90
N SER A 402 0.06 36.21 1.80
CA SER A 402 -0.31 37.61 1.98
C SER A 402 0.70 38.39 2.82
N ARG A 403 0.67 39.73 2.73
CA ARG A 403 1.47 40.60 3.61
C ARG A 403 1.08 40.43 5.08
N GLN A 404 -0.18 40.11 5.35
CA GLN A 404 -0.70 39.83 6.69
C GLN A 404 -0.07 38.56 7.27
N GLU A 405 0.05 37.50 6.48
CA GLU A 405 0.74 36.27 6.89
C GLU A 405 2.21 36.56 7.22
N ASP A 406 2.88 37.32 6.35
CA ASP A 406 4.27 37.76 6.56
C ASP A 406 4.46 38.56 7.84
N GLN A 407 3.52 39.45 8.15
CA GLN A 407 3.52 40.28 9.36
C GLN A 407 3.33 39.42 10.61
N VAL A 408 2.37 38.47 10.60
CA VAL A 408 2.19 37.51 11.71
C VAL A 408 3.49 36.75 11.96
N LEU A 409 4.14 36.20 10.93
CA LEU A 409 5.41 35.50 11.11
C LEU A 409 6.52 36.41 11.70
N GLN A 410 6.57 37.69 11.32
CA GLN A 410 7.53 38.65 11.88
C GLN A 410 7.26 38.96 13.35
N GLU A 411 6.01 39.21 13.72
CA GLU A 411 5.62 39.53 15.10
C GLU A 411 5.92 38.39 16.07
N PHE A 412 5.85 37.14 15.60
CA PHE A 412 6.24 35.95 16.36
C PHE A 412 7.75 35.61 16.25
N ASN A 413 8.57 36.53 15.74
CA ASN A 413 10.03 36.40 15.60
C ASN A 413 10.45 35.18 14.77
N ILE A 414 9.72 34.84 13.71
CA ILE A 414 10.08 33.78 12.77
C ILE A 414 10.87 34.40 11.62
N SER A 415 12.19 34.18 11.62
CA SER A 415 13.09 34.75 10.63
C SER A 415 12.84 34.19 9.23
N LYS A 416 13.21 34.93 8.17
CA LYS A 416 13.00 34.51 6.78
C LYS A 416 13.63 33.15 6.44
N THR A 417 14.73 32.79 7.09
CA THR A 417 15.42 31.50 6.90
C THR A 417 14.69 30.33 7.53
N GLU A 418 13.91 30.58 8.58
CA GLU A 418 13.13 29.57 9.30
C GLU A 418 11.72 29.40 8.73
N ARG A 419 11.29 30.28 7.83
CA ARG A 419 9.98 30.18 7.18
C ARG A 419 9.88 28.91 6.34
N TRP A 420 8.74 28.26 6.42
CA TRP A 420 8.42 27.10 5.58
C TRP A 420 8.53 27.46 4.09
N SER A 421 8.99 26.51 3.28
CA SER A 421 9.10 26.71 1.83
C SER A 421 8.85 25.40 1.09
N TRP A 422 7.69 25.32 0.45
CA TRP A 422 7.33 24.23 -0.44
C TRP A 422 8.28 24.11 -1.63
N GLU A 423 8.80 25.23 -2.14
CA GLU A 423 9.80 25.22 -3.21
C GLU A 423 11.08 24.50 -2.76
N ARG A 424 11.60 24.82 -1.56
CA ARG A 424 12.78 24.14 -1.01
C ARG A 424 12.53 22.67 -0.70
N LEU A 425 11.33 22.29 -0.27
CA LEU A 425 10.99 20.88 -0.03
C LEU A 425 10.85 20.09 -1.33
N GLN A 426 10.21 20.67 -2.34
CA GLN A 426 10.04 20.03 -3.65
C GLN A 426 11.38 19.89 -4.41
N ARG A 427 12.29 20.85 -4.22
CA ARG A 427 13.64 20.87 -4.81
C ARG A 427 14.69 21.23 -3.75
N PRO A 428 15.14 20.26 -2.92
CA PRO A 428 16.08 20.52 -1.82
C PRO A 428 17.42 21.11 -2.24
N GLN A 429 17.89 20.77 -3.44
CA GLN A 429 19.09 21.37 -4.03
C GLN A 429 18.89 22.84 -4.43
N GLY A 430 17.65 23.31 -4.53
CA GLY A 430 17.30 24.67 -4.95
C GLY A 430 17.87 24.99 -6.33
N ARG A 431 18.51 26.15 -6.44
CA ARG A 431 19.16 26.63 -7.68
C ARG A 431 20.63 26.20 -7.80
N ARG A 432 21.15 25.37 -6.88
CA ARG A 432 22.55 24.92 -6.94
C ARG A 432 22.76 24.07 -8.20
N SER A 433 23.83 24.35 -8.92
CA SER A 433 24.41 23.45 -9.92
C SER A 433 25.52 22.62 -9.29
N PHE A 434 25.74 21.42 -9.81
CA PHE A 434 26.82 20.55 -9.39
C PHE A 434 27.63 20.20 -10.64
N ASP A 435 28.90 20.60 -10.65
CA ASP A 435 29.76 20.45 -11.82
C ASP A 435 30.41 19.07 -11.89
N THR A 436 30.41 18.34 -10.76
CA THR A 436 31.02 17.00 -10.67
C THR A 436 30.15 16.02 -9.89
N PRO A 437 30.26 14.71 -10.17
CA PRO A 437 29.65 13.65 -9.36
C PRO A 437 29.97 13.74 -7.88
N ARG A 438 31.21 14.15 -7.54
CA ARG A 438 31.67 14.30 -6.15
C ARG A 438 30.90 15.38 -5.41
N GLN A 439 30.73 16.56 -6.01
CA GLN A 439 29.96 17.65 -5.39
C GLN A 439 28.50 17.25 -5.12
N TRP A 440 27.89 16.55 -6.09
CA TRP A 440 26.54 16.00 -5.92
C TRP A 440 26.47 14.98 -4.77
N ARG A 441 27.41 14.03 -4.76
CA ARG A 441 27.51 12.99 -3.73
C ARG A 441 27.68 13.60 -2.33
N ASP A 442 28.59 14.54 -2.17
CA ASP A 442 28.88 15.18 -0.88
C ASP A 442 27.66 15.97 -0.38
N TRP A 443 26.97 16.67 -1.28
CA TRP A 443 25.72 17.37 -0.96
C TRP A 443 24.61 16.40 -0.56
N LEU A 444 24.43 15.31 -1.32
CA LEU A 444 23.40 14.31 -1.04
C LEU A 444 23.64 13.63 0.31
N LEU A 445 24.87 13.22 0.61
CA LEU A 445 25.23 12.63 1.90
C LEU A 445 24.90 13.57 3.06
N ASN A 446 25.23 14.86 2.94
CA ASN A 446 24.87 15.84 3.96
C ASN A 446 23.33 15.98 4.10
N TYR A 447 22.61 15.99 2.99
CA TYR A 447 21.15 16.07 2.99
C TYR A 447 20.50 14.84 3.67
N LEU A 448 20.96 13.63 3.37
CA LEU A 448 20.45 12.39 3.98
C LEU A 448 20.69 12.37 5.49
N ARG A 449 21.88 12.80 5.95
CA ARG A 449 22.19 12.91 7.38
C ARG A 449 21.31 13.94 8.10
N GLN A 450 21.04 15.08 7.47
CA GLN A 450 20.12 16.09 8.02
C GLN A 450 18.69 15.55 8.12
N ASP A 451 18.22 14.85 7.09
CA ASP A 451 16.88 14.27 7.09
C ASP A 451 16.71 13.16 8.16
N ALA A 452 17.75 12.32 8.34
CA ALA A 452 17.80 11.33 9.41
C ALA A 452 17.86 11.98 10.81
N ALA A 453 18.64 13.05 10.99
CA ALA A 453 18.71 13.79 12.25
C ALA A 453 17.38 14.45 12.61
N GLU A 454 16.67 15.01 11.64
CA GLU A 454 15.30 15.51 11.84
C GLU A 454 14.32 14.38 12.17
N ALA A 455 14.53 13.18 11.62
CA ALA A 455 13.70 12.02 11.94
C ALA A 455 13.85 11.54 13.39
N THR A 456 15.07 11.57 13.95
CA THR A 456 15.34 11.23 15.36
C THR A 456 14.63 12.18 16.33
N ARG A 457 14.36 13.42 15.91
CA ARG A 457 13.59 14.39 16.70
C ARG A 457 12.08 14.13 16.69
N GLY A 458 11.64 13.08 15.99
CA GLY A 458 10.29 12.53 16.03
C GLY A 458 9.22 13.31 15.26
N ASN A 459 8.06 12.67 15.06
CA ASN A 459 6.93 13.18 14.27
C ASN A 459 5.96 14.12 15.04
N VAL A 460 6.34 14.54 16.25
CA VAL A 460 5.66 15.60 17.03
C VAL A 460 6.63 16.74 17.31
N ASN A 461 7.88 16.45 17.65
CA ASN A 461 8.83 17.44 18.16
C ASN A 461 9.79 18.03 17.10
N SER A 462 10.06 17.35 15.99
CA SER A 462 10.68 18.00 14.82
C SER A 462 9.64 18.88 14.11
N PRO A 463 9.87 20.20 13.96
CA PRO A 463 8.98 21.04 13.16
C PRO A 463 8.79 20.50 11.74
N LEU A 464 9.87 20.02 11.11
CA LEU A 464 9.82 19.46 9.77
C LEU A 464 9.00 18.16 9.74
N LYS A 465 9.34 17.16 10.56
CA LYS A 465 8.68 15.86 10.49
C LYS A 465 7.24 15.91 10.99
N ALA A 466 6.93 16.75 11.98
CA ALA A 466 5.55 16.97 12.43
C ALA A 466 4.68 17.53 11.30
N ALA A 467 5.19 18.53 10.57
CA ALA A 467 4.49 19.11 9.43
C ALA A 467 4.33 18.12 8.27
N LEU A 468 5.35 17.34 7.94
CA LEU A 468 5.25 16.33 6.88
C LEU A 468 4.30 15.19 7.25
N ASP A 469 4.19 14.83 8.53
CA ASP A 469 3.26 13.81 9.01
C ASP A 469 1.78 14.27 8.90
N VAL A 470 1.51 15.58 8.91
CA VAL A 470 0.17 16.13 8.59
C VAL A 470 -0.28 15.69 7.20
N MET A 471 0.60 15.72 6.19
CA MET A 471 0.25 15.27 4.84
C MET A 471 -0.16 13.79 4.78
N ARG A 472 0.35 12.97 5.71
CA ARG A 472 -0.09 11.58 5.88
C ARG A 472 -1.45 11.51 6.55
N ASP A 473 -1.62 12.29 7.62
CA ASP A 473 -2.80 12.23 8.47
C ASP A 473 -4.04 12.83 7.79
N ILE A 474 -3.93 13.83 6.91
CA ILE A 474 -5.08 14.47 6.23
C ILE A 474 -5.57 13.73 4.96
N ARG A 475 -5.03 12.55 4.65
CA ARG A 475 -5.38 11.83 3.42
C ARG A 475 -6.83 11.38 3.39
N ASN A 476 -7.41 11.10 4.55
CA ASN A 476 -8.82 10.70 4.64
C ASN A 476 -9.72 11.86 4.19
N GLU A 477 -9.41 13.07 4.62
CA GLU A 477 -10.16 14.28 4.29
C GLU A 477 -9.98 14.66 2.83
N LEU A 478 -8.78 14.52 2.28
CA LEU A 478 -8.55 14.76 0.85
C LEU A 478 -9.33 13.78 -0.04
N ARG A 479 -9.42 12.50 0.33
CA ARG A 479 -10.24 11.52 -0.41
C ARG A 479 -11.70 11.94 -0.48
N LEU A 480 -12.26 12.45 0.63
CA LEU A 480 -13.65 12.94 0.67
C LEU A 480 -13.92 14.13 -0.26
N ILE A 481 -12.87 14.77 -0.78
CA ILE A 481 -12.96 15.90 -1.73
C ILE A 481 -12.64 15.44 -3.16
N VAL A 482 -11.62 14.61 -3.37
CA VAL A 482 -11.07 14.34 -4.72
C VAL A 482 -11.59 13.05 -5.36
N ASP A 483 -12.13 12.13 -4.57
CA ASP A 483 -12.69 10.90 -5.10
C ASP A 483 -13.96 11.19 -5.92
N HIS A 484 -14.32 10.29 -6.84
CA HIS A 484 -15.57 10.36 -7.65
C HIS A 484 -15.86 11.73 -8.30
N HIS A 485 -15.12 12.11 -9.35
CA HIS A 485 -15.32 13.39 -10.07
C HIS A 485 -15.30 14.64 -9.16
N GLY A 486 -14.70 14.56 -7.97
CA GLY A 486 -14.69 15.65 -6.99
C GLY A 486 -13.86 16.87 -7.41
N VAL A 487 -12.98 16.72 -8.40
CA VAL A 487 -12.20 17.79 -9.02
C VAL A 487 -12.27 17.70 -10.54
N LYS A 488 -12.01 18.83 -11.21
CA LYS A 488 -11.92 18.89 -12.67
C LYS A 488 -10.89 17.89 -13.22
N GLY A 489 -11.19 17.19 -14.31
CA GLY A 489 -10.34 16.12 -14.84
C GLY A 489 -8.92 16.55 -15.22
N SER A 490 -8.76 17.75 -15.81
CA SER A 490 -7.42 18.31 -16.08
C SER A 490 -6.64 18.59 -14.79
N SER A 491 -7.33 19.04 -13.73
CA SER A 491 -6.72 19.29 -12.42
C SER A 491 -6.35 17.99 -11.72
N TYR A 492 -7.20 16.96 -11.85
CA TYR A 492 -6.89 15.61 -11.39
C TYR A 492 -5.58 15.13 -12.03
N GLN A 493 -5.49 15.19 -13.36
CA GLN A 493 -4.32 14.75 -14.11
C GLN A 493 -3.05 15.53 -13.73
N ASP A 494 -3.07 16.85 -13.88
CA ASP A 494 -1.87 17.67 -13.79
C ASP A 494 -1.44 17.93 -12.34
N HIS A 495 -2.42 18.18 -11.47
CA HIS A 495 -2.16 18.63 -10.11
C HIS A 495 -2.22 17.51 -9.08
N LEU A 496 -3.25 16.65 -9.10
CA LEU A 496 -3.34 15.57 -8.12
C LEU A 496 -2.41 14.41 -8.47
N ASP A 497 -2.52 13.84 -9.67
CA ASP A 497 -1.82 12.62 -10.06
C ASP A 497 -0.35 12.88 -10.43
N GLN A 498 -0.07 13.84 -11.33
CA GLN A 498 1.30 14.07 -11.81
C GLN A 498 2.19 14.89 -10.85
N TRP A 499 1.60 15.72 -9.99
CA TRP A 499 2.35 16.60 -9.08
C TRP A 499 2.20 16.25 -7.60
N TYR A 500 1.00 16.36 -7.03
CA TYR A 500 0.78 16.23 -5.59
C TYR A 500 1.01 14.81 -5.09
N THR A 501 0.53 13.78 -5.78
CA THR A 501 0.71 12.38 -5.37
C THR A 501 2.19 12.00 -5.28
N PRO A 502 3.05 12.28 -6.29
CA PRO A 502 4.49 12.09 -6.19
C PRO A 502 5.20 12.99 -5.17
N LEU A 503 4.65 14.16 -4.83
CA LEU A 503 5.19 15.05 -3.80
C LEU A 503 4.86 14.53 -2.40
N ASN A 504 3.61 14.20 -2.15
CA ASN A 504 3.13 13.56 -0.92
C ASN A 504 3.88 12.25 -0.65
N ALA A 505 4.08 11.41 -1.67
CA ALA A 505 4.87 10.19 -1.53
C ALA A 505 6.33 10.47 -1.13
N PHE A 506 6.96 11.45 -1.78
CA PHE A 506 8.34 11.87 -1.51
C PHE A 506 8.53 12.41 -0.09
N LEU A 507 7.56 13.17 0.44
CA LEU A 507 7.68 13.87 1.71
C LEU A 507 7.15 13.08 2.92
N SER A 508 6.09 12.27 2.76
CA SER A 508 5.34 11.73 3.91
C SER A 508 5.14 10.20 3.92
N ILE A 509 5.49 9.48 2.84
CA ILE A 509 5.31 8.02 2.76
C ILE A 509 6.61 7.25 3.00
N GLY A 510 7.76 7.94 3.02
CA GLY A 510 9.09 7.34 2.93
C GLY A 510 9.47 6.33 4.03
N PRO A 511 10.70 5.81 3.96
CA PRO A 511 11.11 4.64 4.72
C PRO A 511 11.35 4.99 6.20
N PRO A 512 11.55 3.97 7.07
CA PRO A 512 12.11 4.16 8.40
C PRO A 512 13.44 4.93 8.35
N ARG A 513 13.74 5.71 9.39
CA ARG A 513 15.01 6.47 9.50
C ARG A 513 16.25 5.63 9.24
N HIS A 514 16.32 4.42 9.81
CA HIS A 514 17.48 3.56 9.65
C HIS A 514 17.77 3.20 8.19
N ARG A 515 16.77 3.17 7.29
CA ARG A 515 17.00 2.94 5.85
C ARG A 515 17.74 4.10 5.17
N ILE A 516 17.54 5.33 5.64
CA ILE A 516 18.30 6.49 5.17
C ILE A 516 19.75 6.44 5.70
N GLU A 517 19.94 5.99 6.94
CA GLU A 517 21.27 5.76 7.52
C GLU A 517 22.02 4.64 6.78
N GLU A 518 21.35 3.54 6.48
CA GLU A 518 21.88 2.43 5.67
C GLU A 518 22.28 2.90 4.27
N MET A 519 21.41 3.66 3.60
CA MET A 519 21.73 4.24 2.29
C MET A 519 22.97 5.13 2.35
N THR A 520 23.10 5.95 3.41
CA THR A 520 24.28 6.80 3.63
C THR A 520 25.54 5.96 3.76
N ALA A 521 25.51 4.92 4.61
CA ALA A 521 26.64 4.02 4.83
C ALA A 521 27.03 3.23 3.56
N LEU A 522 26.05 2.82 2.74
CA LEU A 522 26.28 2.13 1.47
C LEU A 522 26.89 3.04 0.41
N ILE A 523 26.50 4.31 0.39
CA ILE A 523 27.14 5.30 -0.46
C ILE A 523 28.60 5.44 -0.04
N GLU A 524 28.87 5.66 1.25
CA GLU A 524 30.23 5.80 1.80
C GLU A 524 31.11 4.58 1.55
N ALA A 525 30.57 3.37 1.66
CA ALA A 525 31.25 2.11 1.37
C ALA A 525 31.51 1.86 -0.12
N GLY A 526 30.99 2.71 -1.03
CA GLY A 526 31.19 2.59 -2.48
C GLY A 526 30.33 1.51 -3.14
N ILE A 527 29.32 0.99 -2.43
CA ILE A 527 28.38 -0.01 -2.95
C ILE A 527 27.28 0.66 -3.77
N LEU A 528 26.88 1.87 -3.38
CA LEU A 528 25.81 2.64 -4.01
C LEU A 528 26.31 4.01 -4.49
N ASP A 529 26.03 4.34 -5.74
CA ASP A 529 26.16 5.69 -6.29
C ASP A 529 24.78 6.20 -6.77
N VAL A 530 24.46 7.47 -6.52
CA VAL A 530 23.19 8.08 -6.95
C VAL A 530 23.48 9.11 -8.04
N LEU A 531 23.03 8.84 -9.28
CA LEU A 531 23.48 9.53 -10.50
C LEU A 531 23.09 11.01 -10.60
N GLY A 532 22.14 11.48 -9.77
CA GLY A 532 21.62 12.85 -9.82
C GLY A 532 20.19 12.94 -10.37
N PRO A 533 19.60 14.15 -10.42
CA PRO A 533 18.24 14.36 -10.90
C PRO A 533 18.06 14.02 -12.37
N ARG A 534 16.80 13.82 -12.78
CA ARG A 534 16.41 13.52 -14.17
C ARG A 534 17.28 12.41 -14.80
N ILE A 535 17.40 11.28 -14.10
CA ILE A 535 18.07 10.10 -14.67
C ILE A 535 17.45 9.75 -16.03
N HIS A 536 18.32 9.52 -17.00
CA HIS A 536 17.97 9.07 -18.34
C HIS A 536 18.75 7.79 -18.63
N VAL A 537 18.03 6.74 -19.05
CA VAL A 537 18.61 5.43 -19.37
C VAL A 537 18.21 5.07 -20.78
N VAL A 538 19.20 4.75 -21.62
CA VAL A 538 19.00 4.30 -23.00
C VAL A 538 19.60 2.93 -23.25
N ALA A 539 18.99 2.21 -24.18
CA ALA A 539 19.56 1.03 -24.80
C ALA A 539 20.47 1.48 -25.95
N GLN A 540 21.78 1.34 -25.79
CA GLN A 540 22.76 1.79 -26.79
C GLN A 540 23.96 0.84 -26.83
N ASP A 541 24.46 0.56 -28.04
CA ASP A 541 25.69 -0.22 -28.27
C ASP A 541 25.76 -1.55 -27.50
N GLY A 542 24.62 -2.22 -27.39
CA GLY A 542 24.50 -3.52 -26.71
C GLY A 542 24.58 -3.46 -25.19
N VAL A 543 24.45 -2.28 -24.56
CA VAL A 543 24.44 -2.10 -23.10
C VAL A 543 23.36 -1.11 -22.66
N TRP A 544 23.14 -1.00 -21.34
CA TRP A 544 22.37 0.09 -20.75
C TRP A 544 23.29 1.27 -20.47
N VAL A 545 22.95 2.45 -20.97
CA VAL A 545 23.69 3.68 -20.70
C VAL A 545 22.83 4.59 -19.84
N ALA A 546 23.25 4.82 -18.59
CA ALA A 546 22.56 5.64 -17.60
C ALA A 546 23.36 6.90 -17.27
N GLN A 547 22.68 8.05 -17.24
CA GLN A 547 23.27 9.33 -16.86
C GLN A 547 22.21 10.25 -16.26
N SER A 548 22.64 11.26 -15.50
CA SER A 548 21.79 12.38 -15.11
C SER A 548 21.82 13.46 -16.19
N LEU A 549 20.68 14.10 -16.44
CA LEU A 549 20.62 15.28 -17.30
C LEU A 549 21.01 16.59 -16.58
N ASP A 550 21.33 16.52 -15.29
CA ASP A 550 21.73 17.68 -14.46
C ASP A 550 23.20 17.61 -14.05
N ILE A 551 23.77 16.40 -13.97
CA ILE A 551 25.17 16.16 -13.63
C ILE A 551 25.92 15.73 -14.88
N HIS A 552 26.75 16.63 -15.42
CA HIS A 552 27.50 16.39 -16.64
C HIS A 552 28.62 15.36 -16.42
N ASN A 553 29.04 14.71 -17.52
CA ASN A 553 30.18 13.80 -17.57
C ASN A 553 30.10 12.61 -16.59
N TRP A 554 28.90 12.21 -16.19
CA TRP A 554 28.67 11.01 -15.38
C TRP A 554 27.83 9.99 -16.13
N VAL A 555 28.51 9.14 -16.89
CA VAL A 555 27.89 8.07 -17.69
C VAL A 555 28.23 6.72 -17.08
N VAL A 556 27.21 5.87 -16.92
CA VAL A 556 27.32 4.53 -16.38
C VAL A 556 26.86 3.55 -17.44
N HIS A 557 27.73 2.59 -17.77
CA HIS A 557 27.43 1.47 -18.66
C HIS A 557 27.14 0.24 -17.81
N ALA A 558 25.98 -0.38 -18.02
CA ALA A 558 25.48 -1.47 -17.18
C ALA A 558 24.94 -2.63 -18.01
N THR A 559 24.99 -3.83 -17.42
CA THR A 559 24.43 -5.07 -17.98
C THR A 559 23.05 -5.38 -17.43
N THR A 560 22.66 -4.75 -16.32
CA THR A 560 21.37 -4.94 -15.67
C THR A 560 20.66 -3.60 -15.45
N LEU A 561 19.40 -3.52 -15.88
CA LEU A 561 18.48 -2.42 -15.59
C LEU A 561 17.27 -2.93 -14.81
N ILE A 562 16.96 -2.29 -13.68
CA ILE A 562 15.83 -2.62 -12.81
C ILE A 562 14.91 -1.40 -12.68
N GLU A 563 13.63 -1.60 -12.94
CA GLU A 563 12.59 -0.63 -12.62
C GLU A 563 12.25 -0.71 -11.13
N ALA A 564 12.88 0.14 -10.32
CA ALA A 564 12.70 0.19 -8.87
C ALA A 564 11.40 0.92 -8.46
N ARG A 565 10.26 0.46 -9.00
CA ARG A 565 8.91 1.03 -8.81
C ARG A 565 7.83 -0.01 -9.08
N LEU A 566 6.63 0.23 -8.54
CA LEU A 566 5.45 -0.55 -8.91
C LEU A 566 4.85 -0.02 -10.22
N PRO A 567 4.16 -0.88 -11.00
CA PRO A 567 3.31 -0.43 -12.08
C PRO A 567 2.13 0.39 -11.53
N HIS A 568 1.71 1.42 -12.28
CA HIS A 568 0.45 2.12 -12.01
C HIS A 568 -0.73 1.23 -12.46
N PRO A 569 -1.80 1.06 -11.67
CA PRO A 569 -2.97 0.31 -12.09
C PRO A 569 -3.49 0.76 -13.45
N SER A 570 -3.86 -0.20 -14.30
CA SER A 570 -4.43 0.08 -15.62
C SER A 570 -5.32 -1.08 -16.06
N LEU A 571 -6.63 -0.84 -16.12
CA LEU A 571 -7.60 -1.82 -16.60
C LEU A 571 -7.29 -2.25 -18.05
N ARG A 572 -6.96 -1.31 -18.94
CA ARG A 572 -6.62 -1.62 -20.34
C ARG A 572 -5.39 -2.49 -20.50
N GLN A 573 -4.42 -2.32 -19.60
CA GLN A 573 -3.13 -3.02 -19.68
C GLN A 573 -3.06 -4.14 -18.65
N THR A 574 -4.15 -4.56 -18.02
CA THR A 574 -4.09 -5.62 -17.01
C THR A 574 -3.68 -6.97 -17.61
N SER A 575 -2.84 -7.71 -16.89
CA SER A 575 -2.55 -9.13 -17.12
C SER A 575 -3.31 -10.04 -16.15
N ASP A 576 -4.26 -9.49 -15.38
CA ASP A 576 -5.21 -10.27 -14.61
C ASP A 576 -6.33 -10.80 -15.53
N ASP A 577 -6.49 -12.12 -15.62
CA ASP A 577 -7.41 -12.75 -16.56
C ASP A 577 -8.88 -12.39 -16.29
N LEU A 578 -9.28 -12.28 -15.01
CA LEU A 578 -10.64 -11.91 -14.63
C LEU A 578 -10.98 -10.48 -15.07
N LEU A 579 -10.16 -9.49 -14.69
CA LEU A 579 -10.41 -8.11 -15.10
C LEU A 579 -10.27 -7.92 -16.60
N ALA A 580 -9.34 -8.64 -17.24
CA ALA A 580 -9.25 -8.66 -18.70
C ALA A 580 -10.54 -9.20 -19.32
N HIS A 581 -11.07 -10.33 -18.84
CA HIS A 581 -12.34 -10.88 -19.32
C HIS A 581 -13.49 -9.89 -19.18
N LEU A 582 -13.66 -9.29 -17.99
CA LEU A 582 -14.71 -8.31 -17.73
C LEU A 582 -14.60 -7.10 -18.68
N PHE A 583 -13.38 -6.61 -18.92
CA PHE A 583 -13.17 -5.51 -19.85
C PHE A 583 -13.48 -5.89 -21.31
N HIS A 584 -12.97 -7.03 -21.81
CA HIS A 584 -13.17 -7.43 -23.21
C HIS A 584 -14.61 -7.86 -23.52
N SER A 585 -15.34 -8.40 -22.53
CA SER A 585 -16.77 -8.72 -22.65
C SER A 585 -17.68 -7.50 -22.42
N GLY A 586 -17.10 -6.31 -22.16
CA GLY A 586 -17.83 -5.07 -21.97
C GLY A 586 -18.54 -4.93 -20.62
N GLN A 587 -18.31 -5.86 -19.68
CA GLN A 587 -18.93 -5.91 -18.36
C GLN A 587 -18.33 -4.91 -17.36
N CYS A 588 -17.18 -4.31 -17.66
CA CYS A 588 -16.65 -3.16 -16.95
C CYS A 588 -15.98 -2.18 -17.92
N ARG A 589 -15.79 -0.92 -17.49
CA ARG A 589 -15.08 0.10 -18.26
C ARG A 589 -13.98 0.80 -17.44
N PRO A 590 -12.99 1.43 -18.11
CA PRO A 590 -12.04 2.30 -17.44
C PRO A 590 -12.74 3.56 -16.92
N HIS A 591 -12.31 4.05 -15.77
CA HIS A 591 -12.76 5.35 -15.25
C HIS A 591 -12.12 6.50 -16.03
N VAL A 592 -12.93 7.50 -16.40
CA VAL A 592 -12.53 8.65 -17.22
C VAL A 592 -13.04 9.96 -16.61
N LEU A 593 -12.13 10.92 -16.41
CA LEU A 593 -12.41 12.29 -15.94
C LEU A 593 -12.11 13.30 -17.06
N ASP A 594 -13.13 13.89 -17.68
CA ASP A 594 -12.96 14.89 -18.75
C ASP A 594 -12.00 14.46 -19.88
N GLY A 595 -12.03 13.17 -20.24
CA GLY A 595 -11.15 12.57 -21.25
C GLY A 595 -9.82 12.01 -20.72
N TYR A 596 -9.50 12.23 -19.43
CA TYR A 596 -8.36 11.60 -18.76
C TYR A 596 -8.75 10.22 -18.21
N GLU A 597 -8.15 9.15 -18.74
CA GLU A 597 -8.32 7.80 -18.20
C GLU A 597 -7.38 7.57 -17.01
N THR A 598 -7.94 7.30 -15.83
CA THR A 598 -7.15 7.20 -14.59
C THR A 598 -6.51 5.81 -14.40
N GLY A 599 -6.92 4.82 -15.19
CA GLY A 599 -6.46 3.43 -15.11
C GLY A 599 -7.31 2.53 -14.20
N ALA A 600 -8.17 3.09 -13.36
CA ALA A 600 -9.09 2.35 -12.50
C ALA A 600 -10.21 1.64 -13.28
N ILE A 601 -10.79 0.61 -12.66
CA ILE A 601 -12.16 0.17 -12.99
C ILE A 601 -13.16 1.23 -12.55
N ASP A 602 -14.13 1.55 -13.40
CA ASP A 602 -15.18 2.51 -13.08
C ASP A 602 -16.23 1.91 -12.14
N ILE A 603 -16.58 2.67 -11.10
CA ILE A 603 -17.48 2.26 -10.03
C ILE A 603 -18.39 3.42 -9.63
N THR A 604 -19.58 3.11 -9.12
CA THR A 604 -20.43 4.10 -8.47
C THR A 604 -19.77 4.63 -7.19
N PRO A 605 -20.27 5.75 -6.62
CA PRO A 605 -20.14 5.99 -5.18
C PRO A 605 -20.58 4.77 -4.36
N SER A 606 -20.29 4.78 -3.05
CA SER A 606 -20.66 3.70 -2.13
C SER A 606 -22.08 3.17 -2.44
N PRO A 607 -22.25 1.85 -2.65
CA PRO A 607 -21.36 0.76 -2.26
C PRO A 607 -20.41 0.26 -3.39
N TYR A 608 -19.96 1.13 -4.30
CA TYR A 608 -18.87 0.82 -5.25
C TYR A 608 -19.21 -0.28 -6.26
N ARG A 609 -20.39 -0.18 -6.87
CA ARG A 609 -20.85 -1.12 -7.91
C ARG A 609 -20.10 -0.89 -9.22
N THR A 610 -19.70 -1.95 -9.90
CA THR A 610 -19.00 -1.85 -11.19
C THR A 610 -19.91 -1.29 -12.28
N ILE A 611 -19.36 -0.47 -13.17
CA ILE A 611 -20.06 0.14 -14.31
C ILE A 611 -19.56 -0.48 -15.61
N ASP A 612 -20.48 -0.90 -16.47
CA ASP A 612 -20.18 -1.53 -17.76
C ASP A 612 -19.84 -0.53 -18.87
N MET A 613 -19.45 -1.01 -20.05
CA MET A 613 -19.10 -0.17 -21.20
C MET A 613 -20.25 0.72 -21.71
N GLN A 614 -21.49 0.38 -21.40
CA GLN A 614 -22.68 1.15 -21.75
C GLN A 614 -23.08 2.14 -20.64
N GLY A 615 -22.35 2.17 -19.52
CA GLY A 615 -22.65 3.03 -18.37
C GLY A 615 -23.73 2.47 -17.45
N LYS A 616 -24.11 1.20 -17.61
CA LYS A 616 -25.08 0.54 -16.72
C LYS A 616 -24.38 -0.02 -15.49
N VAL A 617 -24.99 0.24 -14.34
CA VAL A 617 -24.50 -0.21 -13.04
C VAL A 617 -24.89 -1.66 -12.79
N HIS A 618 -23.92 -2.50 -12.47
CA HIS A 618 -24.18 -3.88 -12.07
C HIS A 618 -24.70 -3.94 -10.62
N GLN A 619 -25.89 -4.48 -10.40
CA GLN A 619 -26.57 -4.40 -9.10
C GLN A 619 -25.91 -5.23 -7.99
N LYS A 620 -25.18 -6.28 -8.37
CA LYS A 620 -24.68 -7.34 -7.47
C LYS A 620 -23.16 -7.59 -7.60
N ARG A 621 -22.41 -6.61 -8.14
CA ARG A 621 -20.97 -6.73 -8.39
C ARG A 621 -20.29 -5.46 -7.94
N PHE A 622 -19.33 -5.63 -7.05
CA PHE A 622 -18.68 -4.55 -6.32
C PHE A 622 -17.17 -4.63 -6.52
N ALA A 623 -16.47 -3.51 -6.47
CA ALA A 623 -15.01 -3.49 -6.52
C ALA A 623 -14.44 -2.52 -5.48
N LEU A 624 -13.36 -2.92 -4.81
CA LEU A 624 -12.68 -2.09 -3.82
C LEU A 624 -11.17 -2.40 -3.77
N GLY A 625 -10.39 -1.45 -3.26
CA GLY A 625 -8.93 -1.59 -3.16
C GLY A 625 -8.19 -1.13 -4.42
N VAL A 626 -7.05 -1.75 -4.72
CA VAL A 626 -6.13 -1.29 -5.78
C VAL A 626 -6.75 -1.19 -7.18
N PRO A 627 -7.70 -2.07 -7.60
CA PRO A 627 -8.37 -1.93 -8.89
C PRO A 627 -9.11 -0.61 -9.07
N THR A 628 -9.51 0.06 -7.98
CA THR A 628 -10.23 1.33 -7.99
C THR A 628 -9.31 2.54 -7.80
N GLU A 629 -7.98 2.37 -7.77
CA GLU A 629 -7.01 3.46 -7.69
C GLU A 629 -7.12 4.35 -8.93
N GLY A 630 -7.57 5.59 -8.73
CA GLY A 630 -7.92 6.52 -9.80
C GLY A 630 -9.39 6.93 -9.78
N VAL A 631 -10.27 6.14 -9.16
CA VAL A 631 -11.59 6.60 -8.66
C VAL A 631 -11.44 7.04 -7.22
N HIS A 632 -10.77 6.20 -6.42
CA HIS A 632 -10.32 6.49 -5.07
C HIS A 632 -8.83 6.83 -5.08
N TRP A 633 -8.43 7.83 -4.31
CA TRP A 633 -7.04 8.24 -4.19
C TRP A 633 -6.30 7.49 -3.06
N VAL A 634 -5.14 6.89 -3.36
CA VAL A 634 -4.28 6.18 -2.37
C VAL A 634 -4.99 4.99 -1.73
N THR A 635 -5.41 4.04 -2.55
CA THR A 635 -6.06 2.79 -2.13
C THR A 635 -5.09 1.77 -1.51
N ALA A 636 -3.78 1.92 -1.71
CA ALA A 636 -2.75 1.02 -1.16
C ALA A 636 -2.37 1.28 0.32
N ALA A 637 -3.24 1.94 1.09
CA ALA A 637 -3.04 2.20 2.52
C ALA A 637 -3.59 1.06 3.40
N GLY A 638 -2.85 0.68 4.44
CA GLY A 638 -3.34 -0.21 5.50
C GLY A 638 -4.26 0.52 6.49
N ALA A 639 -5.10 -0.24 7.20
CA ALA A 639 -5.93 0.29 8.27
C ALA A 639 -5.10 0.51 9.55
N ARG A 640 -5.41 1.60 10.25
CA ARG A 640 -4.80 2.03 11.50
C ARG A 640 -5.87 2.07 12.60
N PRO A 641 -5.52 1.72 13.85
CA PRO A 641 -6.41 1.90 14.99
C PRO A 641 -6.75 3.38 15.25
N GLY A 642 -7.99 3.67 15.64
CA GLY A 642 -8.43 4.96 16.18
C GLY A 642 -8.53 6.13 15.18
N VAL A 643 -8.50 5.88 13.87
CA VAL A 643 -8.45 6.95 12.85
C VAL A 643 -9.57 6.92 11.81
N ASN A 644 -10.66 6.19 12.07
CA ASN A 644 -11.78 6.04 11.13
C ASN A 644 -11.30 5.54 9.74
N SER A 645 -10.57 4.42 9.71
CA SER A 645 -9.89 3.93 8.51
C SER A 645 -10.88 3.67 7.35
N VAL A 646 -10.72 4.42 6.25
CA VAL A 646 -11.56 4.32 5.02
C VAL A 646 -11.64 2.88 4.50
N THR A 647 -10.54 2.14 4.53
CA THR A 647 -10.51 0.71 4.20
C THR A 647 -11.60 -0.12 4.88
N LEU A 648 -11.84 0.12 6.18
CA LEU A 648 -12.78 -0.65 6.97
C LEU A 648 -14.22 -0.20 6.68
N ARG A 649 -14.41 1.09 6.40
CA ARG A 649 -15.70 1.66 5.98
C ARG A 649 -16.12 1.12 4.61
N ASP A 650 -15.22 1.18 3.63
CA ASP A 650 -15.50 0.69 2.28
C ASP A 650 -15.83 -0.81 2.29
N ALA A 651 -15.13 -1.58 3.12
CA ALA A 651 -15.41 -2.99 3.32
C ALA A 651 -16.79 -3.23 3.95
N ASP A 652 -17.24 -2.38 4.87
CA ASP A 652 -18.55 -2.47 5.50
C ASP A 652 -19.68 -2.20 4.50
N ASP A 653 -19.58 -1.10 3.77
CA ASP A 653 -20.55 -0.70 2.75
C ASP A 653 -20.76 -1.80 1.71
N VAL A 654 -19.67 -2.36 1.20
CA VAL A 654 -19.71 -3.46 0.20
C VAL A 654 -20.24 -4.75 0.81
N ALA A 655 -19.78 -5.12 2.01
CA ALA A 655 -20.24 -6.33 2.69
C ALA A 655 -21.75 -6.30 2.92
N ARG A 656 -22.28 -5.18 3.42
CA ARG A 656 -23.72 -5.02 3.68
C ARG A 656 -24.53 -5.04 2.38
N ALA A 657 -24.08 -4.35 1.34
CA ALA A 657 -24.75 -4.39 0.03
C ALA A 657 -24.73 -5.79 -0.60
N ALA A 658 -23.64 -6.55 -0.42
CA ALA A 658 -23.55 -7.94 -0.87
C ALA A 658 -24.47 -8.87 -0.08
N LEU A 659 -24.60 -8.68 1.24
CA LEU A 659 -25.56 -9.41 2.08
C LEU A 659 -27.00 -9.11 1.68
N GLU A 660 -27.33 -7.84 1.47
CA GLU A 660 -28.67 -7.44 1.02
C GLU A 660 -29.02 -8.13 -0.29
N ALA A 661 -28.13 -8.07 -1.30
CA ALA A 661 -28.31 -8.76 -2.57
C ALA A 661 -28.48 -10.29 -2.41
N ALA A 662 -27.78 -10.90 -1.46
CA ALA A 662 -27.88 -12.32 -1.15
C ALA A 662 -29.22 -12.68 -0.50
N LEU A 663 -29.69 -11.87 0.45
CA LEU A 663 -30.93 -12.11 1.18
C LEU A 663 -32.18 -11.82 0.32
N THR A 664 -32.14 -10.80 -0.54
CA THR A 664 -33.23 -10.54 -1.50
C THR A 664 -33.45 -11.71 -2.46
N LYS A 665 -32.41 -12.48 -2.80
CA LYS A 665 -32.55 -13.67 -3.66
C LYS A 665 -33.33 -14.81 -2.99
N LEU A 666 -33.41 -14.83 -1.66
CA LEU A 666 -34.10 -15.87 -0.89
C LEU A 666 -35.58 -15.55 -0.62
N HIS A 667 -36.01 -14.32 -0.92
CA HIS A 667 -37.39 -13.86 -0.94
C HIS A 667 -37.95 -13.95 -2.36
#